data_AF-A0A527P4V0-F1
#
_entry.id   AF-A0A527P4V0-F1
#
_cell.length_a   1.000
_cell.length_b   1.000
_cell.length_c   1.000
_cell.angle_alpha   90.00
_cell.angle_beta   90.00
_cell.angle_gamma   90.00
#
_symmetry.space_group_name_H-M   'P 1'
#
loop_
_entity.id
_entity.type
_entity.pdbx_description
1 polymer ?
#
loop_
_entity_poly.entity_id
_entity_poly.type
_entity_poly.pdbx_seq_one_letter_code
_entity_poly.pdbx_strand_id
1 'polypeptide(L)'
;MEKTGVVAALGQTELLRPAWIKAALSANDRIKFYLTAVQAAYAHADHPGTVQLDLHREYSAAHADAPWILDLPSSACLEGPTLHLANLPKLVEKLHADLLAMARPIEGSTDEAHVALGTRVEQWCQWLGGLTGDTLDATHLTALTSGKRGGEDSFHILVMDLHKALNQLAASLSDEAIDGAHVWQLAQEDRPLVSAFMRGLNRTRALKLDHPGLETAATRDGKRLLIQNDIGTNDAHVLVAQIEGLILTLTYSDLHRQRFVFFQDMLSQVGAKWSAVGSRMTEGLNLGDAYYVGTATFECSDEAALRKALERLGARIVFLIDWNRARKRLQQIVGKAGASAVLNECARQEIGHRGWLEAGGESLIFAAMEAIGGDYFRIGDRLDAVMGDAPARDFLVEALAASSLAMQQHQPVSRITDTIRLLLIRHIGRHHDEFALLAEHASFCHALAEGIRDAIAHGHEGSANDAENLAKRAKAWERQADLLVMRSRARAERNARWLPFKRLIERADDIADALEEAAFLLSLIAENHHKEWPVEVRQGMQQLAEKVLEATQDHVKLLAIASTLGEGSDASDHEDFIAVSWRVLNAEQQCDQLLRDVRRQLVRNIDDAATLNLSTDFAAALELATDVLLATAYRIRDLAFSRLGTEA
;
A
#
# COMPACT_ATOMS: atom_id res chain seq x y z
N MET A 1 -19.82 -3.31 -23.65
CA MET A 1 -20.00 -4.74 -23.32
C MET A 1 -19.36 -4.95 -21.98
N GLU A 2 -20.12 -5.42 -21.01
CA GLU A 2 -20.10 -4.91 -19.63
C GLU A 2 -19.99 -6.04 -18.60
N LYS A 3 -19.62 -5.72 -17.35
CA LYS A 3 -19.68 -6.55 -16.11
C LYS A 3 -20.82 -7.56 -16.03
N THR A 4 -21.94 -7.26 -16.67
CA THR A 4 -23.11 -8.14 -16.80
C THR A 4 -22.75 -9.52 -17.35
N GLY A 5 -21.74 -9.63 -18.25
CA GLY A 5 -21.26 -10.92 -18.77
C GLY A 5 -20.58 -11.81 -17.73
N VAL A 6 -19.78 -11.24 -16.80
CA VAL A 6 -19.09 -12.02 -15.75
C VAL A 6 -20.09 -12.48 -14.70
N VAL A 7 -21.02 -11.62 -14.29
CA VAL A 7 -22.09 -11.98 -13.34
C VAL A 7 -22.97 -13.11 -13.92
N ALA A 8 -23.25 -13.10 -15.23
CA ALA A 8 -23.96 -14.18 -15.91
C ALA A 8 -23.14 -15.49 -15.92
N ALA A 9 -21.83 -15.43 -16.20
CA ALA A 9 -20.94 -16.59 -16.14
C ALA A 9 -20.82 -17.19 -14.72
N LEU A 10 -21.10 -16.41 -13.68
CA LEU A 10 -21.17 -16.85 -12.28
C LEU A 10 -22.55 -17.41 -11.89
N GLY A 11 -23.50 -17.47 -12.82
CA GLY A 11 -24.83 -18.06 -12.63
C GLY A 11 -25.82 -17.17 -11.88
N GLN A 12 -25.57 -15.85 -11.79
CA GLN A 12 -26.36 -14.92 -10.98
C GLN A 12 -27.22 -13.98 -11.85
N THR A 13 -28.01 -14.55 -12.76
CA THR A 13 -28.78 -13.81 -13.79
C THR A 13 -29.87 -12.90 -13.22
N GLU A 14 -30.42 -13.20 -12.04
CA GLU A 14 -31.45 -12.38 -11.39
C GLU A 14 -30.93 -11.00 -10.95
N LEU A 15 -29.62 -10.87 -10.71
CA LEU A 15 -28.98 -9.57 -10.43
C LEU A 15 -28.93 -8.64 -11.66
N LEU A 16 -29.10 -9.19 -12.87
CA LEU A 16 -28.90 -8.46 -14.13
C LEU A 16 -30.19 -7.91 -14.75
N ARG A 17 -31.35 -8.37 -14.27
CA ARG A 17 -32.66 -7.98 -14.82
C ARG A 17 -32.86 -6.46 -14.90
N PRO A 18 -32.57 -5.64 -13.87
CA PRO A 18 -32.76 -4.20 -13.96
C PRO A 18 -31.85 -3.53 -15.00
N ALA A 19 -30.59 -3.98 -15.08
CA ALA A 19 -29.63 -3.47 -16.07
C ALA A 19 -30.07 -3.83 -17.50
N TRP A 20 -30.55 -5.06 -17.72
CA TRP A 20 -31.11 -5.48 -19.00
C TRP A 20 -32.38 -4.70 -19.36
N ILE A 21 -33.26 -4.43 -18.41
CA ILE A 21 -34.47 -3.64 -18.66
C ILE A 21 -34.12 -2.19 -19.02
N LYS A 22 -33.16 -1.57 -18.33
CA LYS A 22 -32.68 -0.23 -18.67
C LYS A 22 -32.05 -0.19 -20.06
N ALA A 23 -31.21 -1.17 -20.39
CA ALA A 23 -30.61 -1.30 -21.71
C ALA A 23 -31.67 -1.52 -22.81
N ALA A 24 -32.70 -2.33 -22.53
CA ALA A 24 -33.82 -2.60 -23.41
C ALA A 24 -34.70 -1.36 -23.65
N LEU A 25 -35.01 -0.58 -22.61
CA LEU A 25 -35.74 0.69 -22.76
C LEU A 25 -34.93 1.71 -23.56
N SER A 26 -33.62 1.79 -23.36
CA SER A 26 -32.74 2.64 -24.16
C SER A 26 -32.66 2.17 -25.63
N ALA A 27 -32.68 0.86 -25.88
CA ALA A 27 -32.76 0.30 -27.23
C ALA A 27 -34.08 0.65 -27.93
N ASN A 28 -35.21 0.65 -27.21
CA ASN A 28 -36.49 1.12 -27.73
C ASN A 28 -36.45 2.58 -28.19
N ASP A 29 -35.78 3.46 -27.44
CA ASP A 29 -35.67 4.88 -27.81
C ASP A 29 -34.80 5.06 -29.07
N ARG A 30 -33.72 4.28 -29.22
CA ARG A 30 -32.93 4.24 -30.46
C ARG A 30 -33.73 3.73 -31.65
N ILE A 31 -34.46 2.63 -31.51
CA ILE A 31 -35.29 2.09 -32.59
C ILE A 31 -36.36 3.10 -33.03
N LYS A 32 -37.04 3.77 -32.09
CA LYS A 32 -38.00 4.83 -32.44
C LYS A 32 -37.35 5.94 -33.25
N PHE A 33 -36.18 6.40 -32.83
CA PHE A 33 -35.41 7.40 -33.57
C PHE A 33 -35.06 6.92 -34.98
N TYR A 34 -34.62 5.67 -35.15
CA TYR A 34 -34.32 5.08 -36.46
C TYR A 34 -35.55 5.04 -37.37
N LEU A 35 -36.70 4.62 -36.85
CA LEU A 35 -37.96 4.61 -37.61
C LEU A 35 -38.40 6.04 -37.99
N THR A 36 -38.24 7.01 -37.09
CA THR A 36 -38.53 8.43 -37.37
C THR A 36 -37.60 8.98 -38.46
N ALA A 37 -36.31 8.63 -38.45
CA ALA A 37 -35.37 9.04 -39.48
C ALA A 37 -35.75 8.46 -40.87
N VAL A 38 -36.16 7.18 -40.93
CA VAL A 38 -36.66 6.56 -42.16
C VAL A 38 -37.94 7.25 -42.68
N GLN A 39 -38.88 7.57 -41.80
CA GLN A 39 -40.10 8.29 -42.16
C GLN A 39 -39.80 9.71 -42.65
N ALA A 40 -38.87 10.42 -42.00
CA ALA A 40 -38.42 11.74 -42.43
C ALA A 40 -37.71 11.69 -43.80
N ALA A 41 -36.93 10.64 -44.04
CA ALA A 41 -36.27 10.42 -45.31
C ALA A 41 -37.24 10.12 -46.45
N TYR A 42 -38.26 9.30 -46.20
CA TYR A 42 -39.34 9.11 -47.16
C TYR A 42 -40.11 10.41 -47.43
N ALA A 43 -40.49 11.15 -46.39
CA ALA A 43 -41.23 12.41 -46.53
C ALA A 43 -40.45 13.47 -47.33
N HIS A 44 -39.14 13.57 -47.12
CA HIS A 44 -38.29 14.48 -47.88
C HIS A 44 -38.14 14.03 -49.33
N ALA A 45 -37.94 12.74 -49.59
CA ALA A 45 -37.82 12.21 -50.94
C ALA A 45 -39.14 12.35 -51.74
N ASP A 46 -40.29 12.22 -51.08
CA ASP A 46 -41.63 12.41 -51.67
C ASP A 46 -41.97 13.89 -51.91
N HIS A 47 -41.44 14.78 -51.06
CA HIS A 47 -41.65 16.23 -51.16
C HIS A 47 -40.33 17.02 -51.01
N PRO A 48 -39.44 17.03 -52.03
CA PRO A 48 -38.09 17.60 -51.94
C PRO A 48 -38.02 19.12 -51.62
N GLY A 49 -39.13 19.84 -51.82
CA GLY A 49 -39.25 21.28 -51.54
C GLY A 49 -39.67 21.62 -50.10
N THR A 50 -39.89 20.64 -49.23
CA THR A 50 -40.29 20.85 -47.83
C THR A 50 -39.08 21.08 -46.92
N VAL A 51 -39.25 21.93 -45.91
CA VAL A 51 -38.22 22.16 -44.89
C VAL A 51 -37.93 20.84 -44.18
N GLN A 52 -36.67 20.44 -44.15
CA GLN A 52 -36.24 19.20 -43.51
C GLN A 52 -36.54 19.23 -42.01
N LEU A 53 -36.99 18.08 -41.49
CA LEU A 53 -37.19 17.89 -40.06
C LEU A 53 -35.82 17.88 -39.37
N ASP A 54 -35.61 18.79 -38.41
CA ASP A 54 -34.40 18.80 -37.59
C ASP A 54 -34.44 17.66 -36.58
N LEU A 55 -33.60 16.64 -36.79
CA LEU A 55 -33.52 15.43 -35.98
C LEU A 55 -32.48 15.50 -34.85
N HIS A 56 -31.77 16.63 -34.68
CA HIS A 56 -30.69 16.74 -33.67
C HIS A 56 -31.20 16.54 -32.25
N ARG A 57 -32.43 16.98 -31.98
CA ARG A 57 -33.06 16.83 -30.66
C ARG A 57 -33.36 15.36 -30.35
N GLU A 58 -33.95 14.64 -31.30
CA GLU A 58 -34.30 13.23 -31.20
C GLU A 58 -33.04 12.35 -31.16
N TYR A 59 -32.00 12.69 -31.93
CA TYR A 59 -30.69 12.04 -31.89
C TYR A 59 -30.04 12.15 -30.50
N SER A 60 -30.04 13.36 -29.94
CA SER A 60 -29.50 13.63 -28.61
C SER A 60 -30.28 12.88 -27.53
N ALA A 61 -31.61 12.82 -27.65
CA ALA A 61 -32.47 12.11 -26.70
C ALA A 61 -32.27 10.58 -26.76
N ALA A 62 -32.09 10.02 -27.96
CA ALA A 62 -31.90 8.58 -28.15
C ALA A 62 -30.51 8.06 -27.76
N HIS A 63 -29.53 8.95 -27.56
CA HIS A 63 -28.13 8.60 -27.26
C HIS A 63 -27.56 7.59 -28.27
N ALA A 64 -27.92 7.72 -29.55
CA ALA A 64 -27.49 6.80 -30.60
C ALA A 64 -26.05 7.09 -31.05
N ASP A 65 -25.19 6.06 -31.11
CA ASP A 65 -23.85 6.16 -31.71
C ASP A 65 -23.92 5.85 -33.22
N ALA A 66 -24.56 6.78 -33.95
CA ALA A 66 -24.79 6.69 -35.39
C ALA A 66 -25.05 8.09 -36.00
N PRO A 67 -24.07 9.02 -35.99
CA PRO A 67 -24.27 10.39 -36.44
C PRO A 67 -24.71 10.49 -37.91
N TRP A 68 -24.32 9.52 -38.73
CA TRP A 68 -24.70 9.41 -40.15
C TRP A 68 -26.22 9.28 -40.38
N ILE A 69 -27.01 8.93 -39.35
CA ILE A 69 -28.48 8.84 -39.45
C ILE A 69 -29.12 10.22 -39.63
N LEU A 70 -28.46 11.29 -39.15
CA LEU A 70 -28.94 12.66 -39.34
C LEU A 70 -28.92 13.08 -40.82
N ASP A 71 -28.06 12.48 -41.63
CA ASP A 71 -27.92 12.76 -43.06
C ASP A 71 -28.88 11.93 -43.93
N LEU A 72 -29.55 10.91 -43.36
CA LEU A 72 -30.47 10.03 -44.09
C LEU A 72 -31.57 10.81 -44.82
N PRO A 73 -32.24 11.81 -44.22
CA PRO A 73 -33.27 12.55 -44.95
C PRO A 73 -32.74 13.30 -46.16
N SER A 74 -31.55 13.91 -46.04
CA SER A 74 -30.94 14.70 -47.13
C SER A 74 -30.37 13.86 -48.28
N SER A 75 -30.05 12.59 -48.00
CA SER A 75 -29.43 11.66 -48.96
C SER A 75 -30.44 10.70 -49.60
N ALA A 76 -31.72 10.77 -49.19
CA ALA A 76 -32.77 9.91 -49.70
C ALA A 76 -33.34 10.41 -51.03
N CYS A 77 -33.63 9.50 -51.94
CA CYS A 77 -34.35 9.80 -53.18
C CYS A 77 -35.39 8.72 -53.49
N LEU A 78 -36.44 9.11 -54.23
CA LEU A 78 -37.44 8.18 -54.74
C LEU A 78 -37.21 7.90 -56.22
N GLU A 79 -37.11 6.62 -56.56
CA GLU A 79 -37.17 6.14 -57.94
C GLU A 79 -38.47 5.35 -58.12
N GLY A 80 -39.51 6.03 -58.62
CA GLY A 80 -40.86 5.48 -58.66
C GLY A 80 -41.40 5.22 -57.24
N PRO A 81 -41.89 4.00 -56.91
CA PRO A 81 -42.36 3.65 -55.56
C PRO A 81 -41.24 3.19 -54.60
N THR A 82 -39.98 3.25 -55.03
CA THR A 82 -38.83 2.71 -54.29
C THR A 82 -38.01 3.84 -53.68
N LEU A 83 -37.82 3.80 -52.36
CA LEU A 83 -36.99 4.72 -51.60
C LEU A 83 -35.55 4.22 -51.56
N HIS A 84 -34.61 5.05 -51.98
CA HIS A 84 -33.18 4.79 -51.85
C HIS A 84 -32.67 5.46 -50.57
N LEU A 85 -32.03 4.68 -49.70
CA LEU A 85 -31.44 5.14 -48.44
C LEU A 85 -29.98 4.74 -48.39
N ALA A 86 -29.09 5.73 -48.45
CA ALA A 86 -27.66 5.49 -48.26
C ALA A 86 -27.40 4.89 -46.88
N ASN A 87 -26.65 3.79 -46.81
CA ASN A 87 -26.35 3.04 -45.58
C ASN A 87 -27.52 2.25 -44.98
N LEU A 88 -28.53 1.86 -45.77
CA LEU A 88 -29.59 0.95 -45.30
C LEU A 88 -29.04 -0.32 -44.61
N PRO A 89 -27.97 -0.99 -45.11
CA PRO A 89 -27.41 -2.15 -44.41
C PRO A 89 -26.92 -1.85 -42.99
N LYS A 90 -26.33 -0.67 -42.75
CA LYS A 90 -25.90 -0.25 -41.40
C LYS A 90 -27.10 0.05 -40.50
N LEU A 91 -28.19 0.58 -41.06
CA LEU A 91 -29.43 0.81 -40.33
C LEU A 91 -30.07 -0.52 -39.90
N VAL A 92 -30.11 -1.50 -40.80
CA VAL A 92 -30.59 -2.85 -40.52
C VAL A 92 -29.77 -3.50 -39.41
N GLU A 93 -28.44 -3.38 -39.42
CA GLU A 93 -27.57 -3.89 -38.36
C GLU A 93 -27.92 -3.27 -36.99
N LYS A 94 -28.12 -1.95 -36.94
CA LYS A 94 -28.52 -1.24 -35.71
C LYS A 94 -29.92 -1.65 -35.22
N LEU A 95 -30.90 -1.74 -36.12
CA LEU A 95 -32.25 -2.21 -35.80
C LEU A 95 -32.23 -3.65 -35.26
N HIS A 96 -31.43 -4.53 -35.85
CA HIS A 96 -31.28 -5.91 -35.40
C HIS A 96 -30.63 -6.00 -34.02
N ALA A 97 -29.52 -5.28 -33.81
CA ALA A 97 -28.84 -5.25 -32.52
C ALA A 97 -29.73 -4.72 -31.39
N ASP A 98 -30.46 -3.63 -31.65
CA ASP A 98 -31.35 -3.04 -30.65
C ASP A 98 -32.60 -3.88 -30.41
N LEU A 99 -33.13 -4.59 -31.42
CA LEU A 99 -34.26 -5.51 -31.23
C LEU A 99 -33.86 -6.67 -30.30
N LEU A 100 -32.68 -7.26 -30.48
CA LEU A 100 -32.16 -8.29 -29.57
C LEU A 100 -31.92 -7.74 -28.16
N ALA A 101 -31.39 -6.51 -28.05
CA ALA A 101 -31.23 -5.85 -26.75
C ALA A 101 -32.58 -5.63 -26.05
N MET A 102 -33.65 -5.29 -26.79
CA MET A 102 -35.01 -5.17 -26.27
C MET A 102 -35.60 -6.50 -25.80
N ALA A 103 -35.31 -7.60 -26.49
CA ALA A 103 -35.83 -8.92 -26.17
C ALA A 103 -35.12 -9.59 -24.98
N ARG A 104 -33.89 -9.19 -24.69
CA ARG A 104 -33.05 -9.81 -23.65
C ARG A 104 -33.73 -10.01 -22.28
N PRO A 105 -34.50 -9.05 -21.73
CA PRO A 105 -35.16 -9.24 -20.42
C PRO A 105 -36.24 -10.31 -20.38
N ILE A 106 -36.79 -10.71 -21.54
CA ILE A 106 -37.86 -11.70 -21.66
C ILE A 106 -37.36 -13.05 -22.19
N GLU A 107 -36.10 -13.15 -22.60
CA GLU A 107 -35.47 -14.40 -23.02
C GLU A 107 -35.50 -15.45 -21.90
N GLY A 108 -35.93 -16.67 -22.22
CA GLY A 108 -36.02 -17.77 -21.26
C GLY A 108 -37.16 -17.64 -20.24
N SER A 109 -38.06 -16.67 -20.39
CA SER A 109 -39.27 -16.57 -19.58
C SER A 109 -40.21 -17.75 -19.83
N THR A 110 -40.87 -18.24 -18.78
CA THR A 110 -41.92 -19.28 -18.86
C THR A 110 -43.32 -18.71 -19.09
N ASP A 111 -43.46 -17.38 -19.16
CA ASP A 111 -44.72 -16.71 -19.46
C ASP A 111 -45.07 -16.87 -20.95
N GLU A 112 -46.26 -17.41 -21.23
CA GLU A 112 -46.75 -17.63 -22.60
C GLU A 112 -46.74 -16.36 -23.46
N ALA A 113 -47.00 -15.19 -22.85
CA ALA A 113 -46.97 -13.91 -23.55
C ALA A 113 -45.54 -13.50 -23.96
N HIS A 114 -44.55 -13.77 -23.11
CA HIS A 114 -43.13 -13.50 -23.43
C HIS A 114 -42.57 -14.49 -24.45
N VAL A 115 -42.97 -15.76 -24.39
CA VAL A 115 -42.59 -16.77 -25.40
C VAL A 115 -43.11 -16.36 -26.78
N ALA A 116 -44.38 -15.93 -26.88
CA ALA A 116 -44.95 -15.46 -28.14
C ALA A 116 -44.23 -14.22 -28.70
N LEU A 117 -43.79 -13.29 -27.83
CA LEU A 117 -42.97 -12.14 -28.24
C LEU A 117 -41.59 -12.57 -28.73
N GLY A 118 -40.95 -13.54 -28.08
CA GLY A 118 -39.66 -14.10 -28.50
C GLY A 118 -39.72 -14.68 -29.92
N THR A 119 -40.77 -15.46 -30.23
CA THR A 119 -40.97 -16.00 -31.60
C THR A 119 -41.14 -14.89 -32.64
N ARG A 120 -41.87 -13.81 -32.31
CA ARG A 120 -42.01 -12.64 -33.20
C ARG A 120 -40.67 -11.92 -33.40
N VAL A 121 -39.85 -11.79 -32.35
CA VAL A 121 -38.50 -11.22 -32.45
C VAL A 121 -37.65 -12.00 -33.45
N GLU A 122 -37.63 -13.34 -33.36
CA GLU A 122 -36.88 -14.18 -34.29
C GLU A 122 -37.33 -13.99 -35.75
N GLN A 123 -38.65 -13.94 -35.99
CA GLN A 123 -39.23 -13.70 -37.32
C GLN A 123 -38.81 -12.33 -37.89
N TRP A 124 -38.87 -11.28 -37.08
CA TRP A 124 -38.47 -9.93 -37.52
C TRP A 124 -36.96 -9.76 -37.67
N CYS A 125 -36.15 -10.44 -36.86
CA CYS A 125 -34.70 -10.53 -37.06
C CYS A 125 -34.36 -11.20 -38.40
N GLN A 126 -35.03 -12.31 -38.74
CA GLN A 126 -34.87 -12.97 -40.04
C GLN A 126 -35.31 -12.08 -41.19
N TRP A 127 -36.45 -11.39 -41.05
CA TRP A 127 -36.95 -10.46 -42.06
C TRP A 127 -36.01 -9.27 -42.29
N LEU A 128 -35.49 -8.66 -41.21
CA LEU A 128 -34.47 -7.60 -41.29
C LEU A 128 -33.22 -8.09 -42.01
N GLY A 129 -32.75 -9.31 -41.72
CA GLY A 129 -31.60 -9.92 -42.39
C GLY A 129 -31.83 -10.19 -43.90
N GLY A 130 -33.09 -10.22 -44.34
CA GLY A 130 -33.47 -10.34 -45.75
C GLY A 130 -33.48 -9.02 -46.53
N LEU A 131 -33.39 -7.86 -45.86
CA LEU A 131 -33.30 -6.56 -46.51
C LEU A 131 -31.86 -6.35 -47.03
N THR A 132 -31.64 -6.68 -48.30
CA THR A 132 -30.34 -6.51 -48.96
C THR A 132 -30.33 -5.31 -49.91
N GLY A 133 -29.24 -4.55 -49.93
CA GLY A 133 -29.07 -3.37 -50.79
C GLY A 133 -29.43 -2.06 -50.09
N ASP A 134 -29.62 -1.00 -50.88
CA ASP A 134 -29.85 0.37 -50.40
C ASP A 134 -31.28 0.87 -50.69
N THR A 135 -32.24 -0.04 -50.89
CA THR A 135 -33.61 0.31 -51.29
C THR A 135 -34.68 -0.27 -50.37
N LEU A 136 -35.74 0.51 -50.15
CA LEU A 136 -36.98 0.11 -49.48
C LEU A 136 -38.16 0.41 -50.41
N ASP A 137 -38.97 -0.59 -50.74
CA ASP A 137 -40.23 -0.36 -51.44
C ASP A 137 -41.35 0.02 -50.45
N ALA A 138 -42.52 0.39 -50.97
CA ALA A 138 -43.67 0.77 -50.16
C ALA A 138 -44.13 -0.32 -49.17
N THR A 139 -43.94 -1.61 -49.51
CA THR A 139 -44.30 -2.74 -48.65
C THR A 139 -43.31 -2.85 -47.49
N HIS A 140 -42.00 -2.80 -47.76
CA HIS A 140 -40.95 -2.80 -46.75
C HIS A 140 -41.06 -1.58 -45.81
N LEU A 141 -41.34 -0.40 -46.36
CA LEU A 141 -41.53 0.81 -45.56
C LEU A 141 -42.76 0.70 -44.63
N THR A 142 -43.85 0.15 -45.14
CA THR A 142 -45.08 -0.09 -44.34
C THR A 142 -44.82 -1.14 -43.26
N ALA A 143 -44.12 -2.23 -43.59
CA ALA A 143 -43.74 -3.29 -42.65
C ALA A 143 -42.83 -2.78 -41.52
N LEU A 144 -41.94 -1.81 -41.80
CA LEU A 144 -41.09 -1.19 -40.78
C LEU A 144 -41.84 -0.21 -39.88
N THR A 145 -42.72 0.62 -40.44
CA THR A 145 -43.17 1.86 -39.79
C THR A 145 -44.65 1.92 -39.43
N SER A 146 -45.49 0.99 -39.90
CA SER A 146 -46.93 1.01 -39.63
C SER A 146 -47.26 0.76 -38.15
N GLY A 147 -48.05 1.63 -37.53
CA GLY A 147 -48.59 1.44 -36.16
C GLY A 147 -50.07 1.03 -36.10
N LYS A 148 -50.70 0.72 -37.24
CA LYS A 148 -52.15 0.45 -37.31
C LYS A 148 -52.50 -0.95 -36.77
N ARG A 149 -53.19 -1.01 -35.64
CA ARG A 149 -53.71 -2.27 -35.07
C ARG A 149 -54.95 -2.74 -35.85
N GLY A 150 -55.02 -4.05 -36.13
CA GLY A 150 -56.14 -4.68 -36.87
C GLY A 150 -55.85 -5.06 -38.33
N GLY A 151 -54.62 -4.83 -38.81
CA GLY A 151 -54.11 -5.34 -40.10
C GLY A 151 -52.99 -6.38 -39.90
N GLU A 152 -52.14 -6.57 -40.91
CA GLU A 152 -50.92 -7.40 -40.82
C GLU A 152 -49.93 -6.82 -39.78
N ASP A 153 -49.14 -7.71 -39.15
CA ASP A 153 -48.14 -7.33 -38.14
C ASP A 153 -47.04 -6.46 -38.75
N SER A 154 -46.39 -5.63 -37.93
CA SER A 154 -45.30 -4.76 -38.35
C SER A 154 -44.18 -4.73 -37.32
N PHE A 155 -42.97 -4.37 -37.76
CA PHE A 155 -41.82 -4.20 -36.89
C PHE A 155 -42.11 -3.17 -35.78
N HIS A 156 -42.75 -2.05 -36.14
CA HIS A 156 -43.14 -1.03 -35.16
C HIS A 156 -44.14 -1.55 -34.12
N ILE A 157 -45.11 -2.39 -34.52
CA ILE A 157 -46.07 -3.00 -33.58
C ILE A 157 -45.35 -3.95 -32.62
N LEU A 158 -44.42 -4.79 -33.10
CA LEU A 158 -43.59 -5.63 -32.23
C LEU A 158 -42.82 -4.79 -31.21
N VAL A 159 -42.16 -3.72 -31.64
CA VAL A 159 -41.40 -2.82 -30.77
C VAL A 159 -42.31 -2.20 -29.70
N MET A 160 -43.52 -1.78 -30.07
CA MET A 160 -44.51 -1.27 -29.11
C MET A 160 -44.95 -2.33 -28.09
N ASP A 161 -45.18 -3.56 -28.54
CA ASP A 161 -45.60 -4.66 -27.66
C ASP A 161 -44.47 -5.08 -26.70
N LEU A 162 -43.23 -5.16 -27.19
CA LEU A 162 -42.03 -5.35 -26.36
C LEU A 162 -41.87 -4.22 -25.36
N HIS A 163 -41.99 -2.96 -25.78
CA HIS A 163 -41.91 -1.81 -24.87
C HIS A 163 -43.00 -1.86 -23.78
N LYS A 164 -44.20 -2.35 -24.10
CA LYS A 164 -45.26 -2.56 -23.11
C LYS A 164 -44.90 -3.65 -22.12
N ALA A 165 -44.39 -4.79 -22.58
CA ALA A 165 -43.92 -5.88 -21.71
C ALA A 165 -42.75 -5.41 -20.81
N LEU A 166 -41.81 -4.65 -21.37
CA LEU A 166 -40.70 -4.05 -20.63
C LEU A 166 -41.17 -3.04 -19.58
N ASN A 167 -42.18 -2.23 -19.88
CA ASN A 167 -42.76 -1.32 -18.89
C ASN A 167 -43.52 -2.05 -17.78
N GLN A 168 -44.14 -3.19 -18.07
CA GLN A 168 -44.75 -4.05 -17.05
C GLN A 168 -43.69 -4.70 -16.17
N LEU A 169 -42.60 -5.20 -16.75
CA LEU A 169 -41.44 -5.70 -16.03
C LEU A 169 -40.78 -4.59 -15.18
N ALA A 170 -40.59 -3.41 -15.74
CA ALA A 170 -40.07 -2.24 -15.03
C ALA A 170 -41.00 -1.82 -13.88
N ALA A 171 -42.32 -1.81 -14.08
CA ALA A 171 -43.29 -1.48 -13.03
C ALA A 171 -43.33 -2.52 -11.91
N SER A 172 -43.00 -3.78 -12.19
CA SER A 172 -42.82 -4.82 -11.18
C SER A 172 -41.52 -4.66 -10.36
N LEU A 173 -40.56 -3.89 -10.89
CA LEU A 173 -39.34 -3.49 -10.20
C LEU A 173 -39.61 -2.17 -9.47
N SER A 174 -40.18 -2.24 -8.28
CA SER A 174 -40.19 -1.09 -7.37
C SER A 174 -38.75 -0.72 -7.03
N ASP A 175 -38.23 0.37 -7.58
CA ASP A 175 -36.91 0.93 -7.29
C ASP A 175 -36.94 1.57 -5.89
N GLU A 176 -36.85 0.71 -4.89
CA GLU A 176 -36.67 1.15 -3.52
C GLU A 176 -35.18 1.32 -3.25
N ALA A 177 -34.83 2.39 -2.54
CA ALA A 177 -33.46 2.63 -2.11
C ALA A 177 -33.33 2.35 -0.61
N ILE A 178 -32.37 1.50 -0.22
CA ILE A 178 -32.00 1.28 1.18
C ILE A 178 -30.59 1.82 1.40
N ASP A 179 -30.47 2.92 2.14
CA ASP A 179 -29.18 3.55 2.49
C ASP A 179 -28.26 3.80 1.26
N GLY A 180 -28.85 4.00 0.09
CA GLY A 180 -28.15 4.20 -1.20
C GLY A 180 -27.87 2.93 -2.01
N ALA A 181 -28.38 1.76 -1.60
CA ALA A 181 -28.44 0.56 -2.42
C ALA A 181 -29.75 0.51 -3.20
N HIS A 182 -29.69 0.20 -4.49
CA HIS A 182 -30.86 -0.12 -5.31
C HIS A 182 -31.36 -1.50 -4.94
N VAL A 183 -32.61 -1.62 -4.50
CA VAL A 183 -33.19 -2.91 -4.11
C VAL A 183 -34.42 -3.23 -4.92
N TRP A 184 -34.57 -4.51 -5.28
CA TRP A 184 -35.75 -5.01 -5.99
C TRP A 184 -36.13 -6.41 -5.52
N GLN A 185 -37.44 -6.67 -5.45
CA GLN A 185 -38.00 -7.95 -5.01
C GLN A 185 -37.46 -8.43 -3.65
N LEU A 186 -37.17 -7.48 -2.75
CA LEU A 186 -36.57 -7.74 -1.46
C LEU A 186 -37.64 -8.13 -0.42
N ALA A 187 -37.39 -9.14 0.41
CA ALA A 187 -38.27 -9.46 1.54
C ALA A 187 -38.05 -8.47 2.70
N GLN A 188 -39.07 -8.26 3.54
CA GLN A 188 -38.96 -7.34 4.68
C GLN A 188 -37.84 -7.72 5.65
N GLU A 189 -37.59 -9.03 5.81
CA GLU A 189 -36.54 -9.62 6.64
C GLU A 189 -35.11 -9.36 6.13
N ASP A 190 -34.92 -9.07 4.83
CA ASP A 190 -33.59 -8.80 4.25
C ASP A 190 -33.11 -7.37 4.43
N ARG A 191 -34.06 -6.43 4.62
CA ARG A 191 -33.75 -5.00 4.69
C ARG A 191 -32.68 -4.68 5.76
N PRO A 192 -32.74 -5.24 6.99
CA PRO A 192 -31.71 -5.00 7.99
C PRO A 192 -30.32 -5.51 7.58
N LEU A 193 -30.25 -6.55 6.74
CA LEU A 193 -28.99 -7.11 6.21
C LEU A 193 -28.39 -6.18 5.15
N VAL A 194 -29.22 -5.69 4.21
CA VAL A 194 -28.78 -4.70 3.20
C VAL A 194 -28.33 -3.41 3.89
N SER A 195 -29.09 -2.89 4.85
CA SER A 195 -28.68 -1.74 5.66
C SER A 195 -27.38 -2.00 6.41
N ALA A 196 -27.12 -3.22 6.91
CA ALA A 196 -25.86 -3.54 7.58
C ALA A 196 -24.66 -3.46 6.65
N PHE A 197 -24.77 -4.02 5.45
CA PHE A 197 -23.76 -3.90 4.41
C PHE A 197 -23.52 -2.42 4.06
N MET A 198 -24.59 -1.67 3.83
CA MET A 198 -24.52 -0.25 3.46
C MET A 198 -23.98 0.65 4.56
N ARG A 199 -24.26 0.37 5.84
CA ARG A 199 -23.62 1.09 6.97
C ARG A 199 -22.09 1.01 6.90
N GLY A 200 -21.57 -0.20 6.64
CA GLY A 200 -20.14 -0.42 6.48
C GLY A 200 -19.57 0.34 5.29
N LEU A 201 -20.20 0.16 4.13
CA LEU A 201 -19.80 0.81 2.89
C LEU A 201 -19.79 2.34 3.02
N ASN A 202 -20.88 2.91 3.54
CA ASN A 202 -21.07 4.35 3.67
C ASN A 202 -20.12 4.98 4.70
N ARG A 203 -19.73 4.27 5.76
CA ARG A 203 -18.69 4.73 6.71
C ARG A 203 -17.38 5.06 6.00
N THR A 204 -17.01 4.26 5.01
CA THR A 204 -15.74 4.42 4.27
C THR A 204 -15.90 5.04 2.89
N ARG A 205 -17.14 5.30 2.43
CA ARG A 205 -17.45 5.79 1.07
C ARG A 205 -16.71 7.09 0.73
N ALA A 206 -16.58 8.01 1.69
CA ALA A 206 -15.87 9.28 1.49
C ALA A 206 -14.39 9.12 1.13
N LEU A 207 -13.76 7.98 1.45
CA LEU A 207 -12.37 7.69 1.10
C LEU A 207 -12.15 7.53 -0.41
N LYS A 208 -13.22 7.32 -1.20
CA LYS A 208 -13.14 7.26 -2.65
C LYS A 208 -13.06 8.65 -3.30
N LEU A 209 -13.33 9.74 -2.57
CA LEU A 209 -13.45 11.09 -3.12
C LEU A 209 -14.38 11.08 -4.35
N ASP A 210 -13.97 11.68 -5.47
CA ASP A 210 -14.77 11.78 -6.70
C ASP A 210 -14.70 10.54 -7.61
N HIS A 211 -14.02 9.46 -7.21
CA HIS A 211 -13.90 8.28 -8.07
C HIS A 211 -15.24 7.56 -8.23
N PRO A 212 -15.61 7.14 -9.45
CA PRO A 212 -16.84 6.40 -9.71
C PRO A 212 -16.83 5.01 -9.04
N GLY A 213 -18.01 4.40 -8.87
CA GLY A 213 -18.19 3.10 -8.24
C GLY A 213 -18.68 3.16 -6.79
N LEU A 214 -18.72 1.97 -6.18
CA LEU A 214 -19.45 1.59 -4.96
C LEU A 214 -20.97 1.57 -5.10
N GLU A 215 -21.49 1.59 -6.33
CA GLU A 215 -22.92 1.35 -6.57
C GLU A 215 -23.29 -0.03 -6.07
N THR A 216 -24.41 -0.14 -5.35
CA THR A 216 -24.83 -1.38 -4.71
C THR A 216 -26.23 -1.74 -5.18
N ALA A 217 -26.38 -3.01 -5.50
CA ALA A 217 -27.60 -3.61 -6.00
C ALA A 217 -27.94 -4.80 -5.09
N ALA A 218 -29.19 -4.95 -4.66
CA ALA A 218 -29.60 -6.10 -3.85
C ALA A 218 -30.97 -6.66 -4.24
N THR A 219 -31.06 -7.99 -4.23
CA THR A 219 -32.28 -8.70 -4.61
C THR A 219 -32.37 -10.06 -3.93
N ARG A 220 -33.58 -10.61 -3.85
CA ARG A 220 -33.79 -11.96 -3.35
C ARG A 220 -33.92 -12.94 -4.51
N ASP A 221 -33.17 -14.03 -4.43
CA ASP A 221 -33.26 -15.19 -5.32
C ASP A 221 -33.66 -16.43 -4.50
N GLY A 222 -34.94 -16.79 -4.56
CA GLY A 222 -35.51 -17.88 -3.76
C GLY A 222 -35.33 -17.66 -2.25
N LYS A 223 -34.45 -18.45 -1.62
CA LYS A 223 -34.12 -18.36 -0.18
C LYS A 223 -32.90 -17.47 0.11
N ARG A 224 -32.27 -16.92 -0.93
CA ARG A 224 -30.98 -16.24 -0.84
C ARG A 224 -31.15 -14.75 -1.05
N LEU A 225 -30.49 -13.96 -0.22
CA LEU A 225 -30.28 -12.54 -0.50
C LEU A 225 -28.98 -12.38 -1.28
N LEU A 226 -29.03 -11.69 -2.40
CA LEU A 226 -27.88 -11.34 -3.23
C LEU A 226 -27.60 -9.84 -3.10
N ILE A 227 -26.35 -9.48 -2.85
CA ILE A 227 -25.86 -8.10 -2.82
C ILE A 227 -24.66 -8.01 -3.75
N GLN A 228 -24.76 -7.17 -4.78
CA GLN A 228 -23.67 -6.87 -5.70
C GLN A 228 -23.16 -5.46 -5.45
N ASN A 229 -21.84 -5.30 -5.40
CA ASN A 229 -21.22 -3.98 -5.33
C ASN A 229 -20.30 -3.76 -6.54
N ASP A 230 -20.32 -2.54 -7.07
CA ASP A 230 -19.44 -2.12 -8.13
C ASP A 230 -18.11 -1.61 -7.57
N ILE A 231 -17.00 -2.26 -7.92
CA ILE A 231 -15.66 -1.96 -7.41
C ILE A 231 -14.68 -1.43 -8.47
N GLY A 232 -15.14 -1.07 -9.68
CA GLY A 232 -14.29 -0.37 -10.66
C GLY A 232 -14.80 -0.39 -12.09
N THR A 233 -14.07 0.22 -13.03
CA THR A 233 -14.53 0.40 -14.43
C THR A 233 -14.28 -0.78 -15.36
N ASN A 234 -13.62 -1.85 -14.90
CA ASN A 234 -13.26 -3.01 -15.72
C ASN A 234 -14.17 -4.21 -15.43
N ASP A 235 -14.50 -4.97 -16.47
CA ASP A 235 -15.53 -6.00 -16.48
C ASP A 235 -15.21 -7.21 -15.59
N ALA A 236 -13.93 -7.46 -15.30
CA ALA A 236 -13.46 -8.58 -14.48
C ALA A 236 -13.55 -8.33 -12.96
N HIS A 237 -13.90 -7.13 -12.51
CA HIS A 237 -13.97 -6.79 -11.07
C HIS A 237 -15.40 -6.99 -10.56
N VAL A 238 -15.70 -8.21 -10.10
CA VAL A 238 -17.03 -8.59 -9.60
C VAL A 238 -16.97 -8.87 -8.11
N LEU A 239 -17.92 -8.33 -7.37
CA LEU A 239 -18.13 -8.57 -5.96
C LEU A 239 -19.61 -8.89 -5.73
N VAL A 240 -19.92 -10.15 -5.42
CA VAL A 240 -21.28 -10.62 -5.15
C VAL A 240 -21.29 -11.35 -3.81
N ALA A 241 -22.02 -10.79 -2.84
CA ALA A 241 -22.32 -11.42 -1.57
C ALA A 241 -23.68 -12.12 -1.63
N GLN A 242 -23.72 -13.37 -1.17
CA GLN A 242 -24.90 -14.20 -1.04
C GLN A 242 -25.11 -14.52 0.44
N ILE A 243 -26.34 -14.35 0.91
CA ILE A 243 -26.73 -14.68 2.28
C ILE A 243 -27.82 -15.74 2.24
N GLU A 244 -27.60 -16.84 2.95
CA GLU A 244 -28.59 -17.91 3.15
C GLU A 244 -28.58 -18.33 4.63
N GLY A 245 -29.67 -18.07 5.35
CA GLY A 245 -29.70 -18.26 6.81
C GLY A 245 -28.65 -17.39 7.52
N LEU A 246 -27.73 -18.02 8.27
CA LEU A 246 -26.63 -17.37 8.99
C LEU A 246 -25.28 -17.44 8.27
N ILE A 247 -25.27 -17.80 6.99
CA ILE A 247 -24.05 -17.96 6.19
C ILE A 247 -23.97 -16.83 5.17
N LEU A 248 -22.90 -16.05 5.23
CA LEU A 248 -22.53 -15.07 4.21
C LEU A 248 -21.43 -15.65 3.34
N THR A 249 -21.68 -15.73 2.04
CA THR A 249 -20.75 -16.20 1.02
C THR A 249 -20.44 -15.08 0.05
N LEU A 250 -19.17 -14.70 -0.08
CA LEU A 250 -18.70 -13.69 -1.01
C LEU A 250 -17.99 -14.36 -2.19
N THR A 251 -18.47 -14.11 -3.40
CA THR A 251 -17.72 -14.39 -4.63
C THR A 251 -17.04 -13.12 -5.09
N TYR A 252 -15.72 -13.16 -5.20
CA TYR A 252 -14.90 -12.03 -5.61
C TYR A 252 -13.98 -12.43 -6.76
N SER A 253 -13.96 -11.60 -7.81
CA SER A 253 -13.04 -11.73 -8.93
C SER A 253 -12.20 -10.47 -9.15
N ASP A 254 -10.95 -10.68 -9.55
CA ASP A 254 -10.00 -9.60 -9.81
C ASP A 254 -9.04 -9.94 -10.96
N LEU A 255 -8.67 -8.94 -11.75
CA LEU A 255 -7.64 -9.08 -12.78
C LEU A 255 -6.24 -9.24 -12.17
N HIS A 256 -6.00 -8.63 -11.01
CA HIS A 256 -4.68 -8.50 -10.42
C HIS A 256 -4.52 -9.38 -9.19
N ARG A 257 -3.69 -10.43 -9.31
CA ARG A 257 -3.36 -11.34 -8.21
C ARG A 257 -3.02 -10.65 -6.90
N GLN A 258 -2.22 -9.58 -6.95
CA GLN A 258 -1.77 -8.89 -5.75
C GLN A 258 -2.89 -8.12 -5.05
N ARG A 259 -3.83 -7.53 -5.82
CA ARG A 259 -5.02 -6.89 -5.24
C ARG A 259 -5.99 -7.93 -4.68
N PHE A 260 -6.10 -9.08 -5.35
CA PHE A 260 -6.85 -10.22 -4.85
C PHE A 260 -6.33 -10.69 -3.48
N VAL A 261 -5.02 -10.94 -3.37
CA VAL A 261 -4.38 -11.35 -2.11
C VAL A 261 -4.55 -10.30 -1.02
N PHE A 262 -4.39 -9.02 -1.36
CA PHE A 262 -4.64 -7.91 -0.42
C PHE A 262 -6.06 -7.97 0.17
N PHE A 263 -7.08 -8.16 -0.65
CA PHE A 263 -8.47 -8.25 -0.18
C PHE A 263 -8.74 -9.52 0.60
N GLN A 264 -8.14 -10.64 0.15
CA GLN A 264 -8.19 -11.91 0.84
C GLN A 264 -7.64 -11.80 2.27
N ASP A 265 -6.46 -11.20 2.44
CA ASP A 265 -5.83 -11.02 3.74
C ASP A 265 -6.70 -10.11 4.63
N MET A 266 -7.22 -9.01 4.07
CA MET A 266 -8.08 -8.07 4.80
C MET A 266 -9.36 -8.72 5.30
N LEU A 267 -10.03 -9.53 4.47
CA LEU A 267 -11.25 -10.23 4.86
C LEU A 267 -10.98 -11.39 5.83
N SER A 268 -9.83 -12.06 5.70
CA SER A 268 -9.43 -13.13 6.63
C SER A 268 -9.27 -12.60 8.06
N GLN A 269 -8.72 -11.39 8.22
CA GLN A 269 -8.58 -10.73 9.53
C GLN A 269 -9.93 -10.42 10.21
N VAL A 270 -11.02 -10.32 9.44
CA VAL A 270 -12.37 -10.10 9.96
C VAL A 270 -13.23 -11.36 10.01
N GLY A 271 -12.63 -12.54 9.78
CA GLY A 271 -13.24 -13.85 9.99
C GLY A 271 -13.61 -14.62 8.73
N ALA A 272 -13.20 -14.17 7.55
CA ALA A 272 -13.50 -14.87 6.29
C ALA A 272 -12.65 -16.14 6.14
N LYS A 273 -13.28 -17.24 5.73
CA LYS A 273 -12.58 -18.47 5.29
C LYS A 273 -12.62 -18.56 3.78
N TRP A 274 -11.48 -18.65 3.11
CA TRP A 274 -11.39 -18.68 1.66
C TRP A 274 -11.33 -20.09 1.09
N SER A 275 -12.01 -20.32 -0.02
CA SER A 275 -12.03 -21.55 -0.79
C SER A 275 -12.07 -21.26 -2.30
N ALA A 276 -11.87 -22.29 -3.13
CA ALA A 276 -11.95 -22.20 -4.59
C ALA A 276 -11.09 -21.08 -5.22
N VAL A 277 -9.96 -20.74 -4.58
CA VAL A 277 -9.05 -19.70 -5.06
C VAL A 277 -8.27 -20.21 -6.25
N GLY A 278 -8.42 -19.56 -7.41
CA GLY A 278 -7.75 -19.99 -8.63
C GLY A 278 -7.81 -18.98 -9.76
N SER A 279 -6.93 -19.18 -10.73
CA SER A 279 -6.98 -18.47 -12.02
C SER A 279 -8.03 -19.13 -12.92
N ARG A 280 -8.89 -18.33 -13.55
CA ARG A 280 -9.87 -18.77 -14.55
C ARG A 280 -9.66 -18.03 -15.87
N MET A 281 -10.04 -18.69 -16.95
CA MET A 281 -10.19 -18.10 -18.28
C MET A 281 -11.60 -18.44 -18.74
N THR A 282 -12.29 -17.47 -19.35
CA THR A 282 -13.64 -17.68 -19.89
C THR A 282 -13.69 -17.01 -21.25
N GLU A 283 -14.08 -17.78 -22.28
CA GLU A 283 -14.12 -17.31 -23.66
C GLU A 283 -15.11 -16.14 -23.80
N GLY A 284 -14.67 -15.04 -24.43
CA GLY A 284 -15.47 -13.81 -24.57
C GLY A 284 -15.42 -12.84 -23.38
N LEU A 285 -14.75 -13.18 -22.27
CA LEU A 285 -14.56 -12.28 -21.11
C LEU A 285 -13.10 -11.80 -21.03
N ASN A 286 -12.91 -10.52 -20.67
CA ASN A 286 -11.58 -9.91 -20.48
C ASN A 286 -10.61 -10.13 -21.67
N LEU A 287 -11.13 -10.07 -22.91
CA LEU A 287 -10.37 -10.34 -24.14
C LEU A 287 -9.66 -11.72 -24.16
N GLY A 288 -10.11 -12.67 -23.33
CA GLY A 288 -9.51 -14.00 -23.19
C GLY A 288 -8.40 -14.10 -22.13
N ASP A 289 -8.04 -13.01 -21.45
CA ASP A 289 -7.00 -13.00 -20.42
C ASP A 289 -7.48 -13.59 -19.07
N ALA A 290 -6.56 -14.24 -18.36
CA ALA A 290 -6.82 -14.88 -17.08
C ALA A 290 -7.18 -13.87 -15.97
N TYR A 291 -8.17 -14.23 -15.14
CA TYR A 291 -8.56 -13.50 -13.94
C TYR A 291 -8.55 -14.42 -12.72
N TYR A 292 -8.44 -13.84 -11.52
CA TYR A 292 -8.48 -14.57 -10.26
C TYR A 292 -9.89 -14.54 -9.70
N VAL A 293 -10.34 -15.68 -9.17
CA VAL A 293 -11.61 -15.76 -8.45
C VAL A 293 -11.41 -16.56 -7.16
N GLY A 294 -12.18 -16.24 -6.14
CA GLY A 294 -12.29 -17.05 -4.95
C GLY A 294 -13.58 -16.78 -4.19
N THR A 295 -13.90 -17.70 -3.29
CA THR A 295 -15.11 -17.65 -2.48
C THR A 295 -14.74 -17.54 -1.02
N ALA A 296 -15.18 -16.48 -0.36
CA ALA A 296 -14.99 -16.26 1.07
C ALA A 296 -16.30 -16.57 1.82
N THR A 297 -16.22 -17.34 2.90
CA THR A 297 -17.38 -17.73 3.70
C THR A 297 -17.25 -17.23 5.13
N PHE A 298 -18.35 -16.70 5.67
CA PHE A 298 -18.52 -16.31 7.06
C PHE A 298 -19.66 -17.14 7.66
N GLU A 299 -19.33 -17.99 8.62
CA GLU A 299 -20.31 -18.75 9.40
C GLU A 299 -20.65 -17.93 10.66
N CYS A 300 -21.87 -17.42 10.75
CA CYS A 300 -22.29 -16.54 11.83
C CYS A 300 -23.09 -17.33 12.89
N SER A 301 -22.88 -17.02 14.17
CA SER A 301 -23.60 -17.67 15.29
C SER A 301 -25.07 -17.26 15.37
N ASP A 302 -25.38 -16.03 14.94
CA ASP A 302 -26.67 -15.39 15.05
C ASP A 302 -26.78 -14.23 14.06
N GLU A 303 -27.97 -13.63 13.98
CA GLU A 303 -28.27 -12.52 13.06
C GLU A 303 -27.49 -11.23 13.39
N ALA A 304 -27.10 -11.01 14.64
CA ALA A 304 -26.27 -9.86 15.01
C ALA A 304 -24.83 -10.02 14.50
N ALA A 305 -24.27 -11.23 14.61
CA ALA A 305 -22.98 -11.58 14.04
C ALA A 305 -22.98 -11.46 12.51
N LEU A 306 -24.06 -11.91 11.85
CA LEU A 306 -24.23 -11.77 10.40
C LEU A 306 -24.25 -10.30 9.96
N ARG A 307 -25.03 -9.45 10.63
CA ARG A 307 -25.04 -8.00 10.36
C ARG A 307 -23.67 -7.37 10.56
N LYS A 308 -22.93 -7.78 11.60
CA LYS A 308 -21.56 -7.31 11.85
C LYS A 308 -20.58 -7.77 10.76
N ALA A 309 -20.73 -8.98 10.24
CA ALA A 309 -19.92 -9.48 9.13
C ALA A 309 -20.18 -8.68 7.84
N LEU A 310 -21.45 -8.41 7.52
CA LEU A 310 -21.84 -7.57 6.38
C LEU A 310 -21.29 -6.14 6.50
N GLU A 311 -21.38 -5.54 7.69
CA GLU A 311 -20.84 -4.19 7.93
C GLU A 311 -19.31 -4.15 7.78
N ARG A 312 -18.61 -5.17 8.30
CA ARG A 312 -17.15 -5.30 8.13
C ARG A 312 -16.76 -5.50 6.67
N LEU A 313 -17.50 -6.32 5.93
CA LEU A 313 -17.30 -6.52 4.50
C LEU A 313 -17.45 -5.19 3.75
N GLY A 314 -18.58 -4.49 3.94
CA GLY A 314 -18.86 -3.22 3.27
C GLY A 314 -17.77 -2.17 3.49
N ALA A 315 -17.27 -2.04 4.73
CA ALA A 315 -16.22 -1.09 5.08
C ALA A 315 -14.85 -1.37 4.42
N ARG A 316 -14.62 -2.56 3.86
CA ARG A 316 -13.34 -2.91 3.24
C ARG A 316 -13.30 -2.68 1.73
N ILE A 317 -14.44 -2.47 1.09
CA ILE A 317 -14.53 -2.47 -0.37
C ILE A 317 -13.84 -1.25 -0.99
N VAL A 318 -13.94 -0.07 -0.37
CA VAL A 318 -13.37 1.17 -0.93
C VAL A 318 -11.86 1.09 -1.16
N PHE A 319 -11.14 0.27 -0.38
CA PHE A 319 -9.68 0.13 -0.48
C PHE A 319 -9.22 -0.62 -1.74
N LEU A 320 -10.14 -1.20 -2.50
CA LEU A 320 -9.84 -1.81 -3.81
C LEU A 320 -9.69 -0.76 -4.92
N ILE A 321 -10.31 0.41 -4.74
CA ILE A 321 -10.32 1.49 -5.74
C ILE A 321 -8.91 2.08 -5.82
N ASP A 322 -8.34 2.17 -7.02
CA ASP A 322 -6.99 2.69 -7.30
C ASP A 322 -5.84 2.00 -6.51
N TRP A 323 -6.08 0.85 -5.87
CA TRP A 323 -5.07 0.17 -5.05
C TRP A 323 -3.76 -0.12 -5.82
N ASN A 324 -3.86 -0.62 -7.05
CA ASN A 324 -2.68 -0.90 -7.87
C ASN A 324 -1.92 0.37 -8.27
N ARG A 325 -2.63 1.48 -8.47
CA ARG A 325 -2.02 2.79 -8.75
C ARG A 325 -1.25 3.28 -7.53
N ALA A 326 -1.86 3.22 -6.34
CA ALA A 326 -1.20 3.56 -5.08
C ALA A 326 0.04 2.70 -4.82
N ARG A 327 -0.08 1.37 -4.97
CA ARG A 327 1.02 0.43 -4.76
C ARG A 327 2.21 0.71 -5.69
N LYS A 328 1.96 0.93 -6.98
CA LYS A 328 3.02 1.23 -7.95
C LYS A 328 3.73 2.54 -7.64
N ARG A 329 3.00 3.56 -7.17
CA ARG A 329 3.57 4.85 -6.78
C ARG A 329 4.39 4.74 -5.49
N LEU A 330 3.90 4.02 -4.48
CA LEU A 330 4.64 3.75 -3.24
C LEU A 330 5.94 2.96 -3.49
N GLN A 331 6.00 2.10 -4.51
CA GLN A 331 7.21 1.34 -4.86
C GLN A 331 8.40 2.21 -5.31
N GLN A 332 8.16 3.47 -5.68
CA GLN A 332 9.22 4.42 -5.97
C GLN A 332 9.86 4.97 -4.68
N ILE A 333 9.18 4.83 -3.55
CA ILE A 333 9.53 5.42 -2.26
C ILE A 333 10.02 4.37 -1.27
N VAL A 334 9.48 3.14 -1.36
CA VAL A 334 9.84 1.98 -0.52
C VAL A 334 9.87 0.70 -1.32
N GLY A 335 10.47 -0.37 -0.78
CA GLY A 335 10.47 -1.69 -1.38
C GLY A 335 9.06 -2.27 -1.64
N LYS A 336 8.97 -3.30 -2.50
CA LYS A 336 7.70 -3.94 -2.91
C LYS A 336 6.86 -4.45 -1.73
N ALA A 337 7.52 -5.05 -0.74
CA ALA A 337 6.89 -5.53 0.48
C ALA A 337 6.38 -4.35 1.33
N GLY A 338 7.22 -3.33 1.54
CA GLY A 338 6.87 -2.11 2.27
C GLY A 338 5.66 -1.39 1.67
N ALA A 339 5.59 -1.24 0.35
CA ALA A 339 4.45 -0.61 -0.33
C ALA A 339 3.13 -1.35 -0.05
N SER A 340 3.15 -2.68 -0.03
CA SER A 340 1.95 -3.47 0.26
C SER A 340 1.60 -3.42 1.75
N ALA A 341 2.61 -3.41 2.62
CA ALA A 341 2.43 -3.28 4.07
C ALA A 341 1.80 -1.93 4.46
N VAL A 342 2.25 -0.82 3.85
CA VAL A 342 1.66 0.51 4.07
C VAL A 342 0.17 0.53 3.70
N LEU A 343 -0.19 -0.05 2.55
CA LEU A 343 -1.60 -0.10 2.11
C LEU A 343 -2.45 -1.02 3.00
N ASN A 344 -1.90 -2.15 3.45
CA ASN A 344 -2.56 -3.02 4.42
C ASN A 344 -2.85 -2.28 5.73
N GLU A 345 -1.86 -1.57 6.25
CA GLU A 345 -1.98 -0.84 7.50
C GLU A 345 -2.94 0.34 7.38
N CYS A 346 -2.88 1.09 6.29
CA CYS A 346 -3.85 2.16 6.00
C CYS A 346 -5.27 1.61 5.94
N ALA A 347 -5.50 0.53 5.19
CA ALA A 347 -6.82 -0.08 5.14
C ALA A 347 -7.26 -0.58 6.52
N ARG A 348 -6.36 -1.19 7.31
CA ARG A 348 -6.66 -1.66 8.68
C ARG A 348 -7.22 -0.53 9.56
N GLN A 349 -6.62 0.66 9.46
CA GLN A 349 -7.02 1.88 10.19
C GLN A 349 -8.11 2.72 9.48
N GLU A 350 -8.68 2.23 8.39
CA GLU A 350 -9.66 2.95 7.55
C GLU A 350 -9.13 4.27 6.95
N ILE A 351 -7.83 4.35 6.63
CA ILE A 351 -7.16 5.49 5.97
C ILE A 351 -7.21 5.36 4.45
N GLY A 352 -7.76 6.36 3.76
CA GLY A 352 -7.99 6.33 2.31
C GLY A 352 -6.78 6.74 1.49
N HIS A 353 -6.10 5.77 0.87
CA HIS A 353 -4.91 6.01 0.02
C HIS A 353 -5.20 6.89 -1.20
N ARG A 354 -6.47 7.02 -1.65
CA ARG A 354 -6.83 7.94 -2.74
C ARG A 354 -6.58 9.40 -2.39
N GLY A 355 -6.73 9.80 -1.12
CA GLY A 355 -6.41 11.16 -0.70
C GLY A 355 -4.95 11.51 -0.99
N TRP A 356 -4.03 10.59 -0.74
CA TRP A 356 -2.63 10.75 -1.11
C TRP A 356 -2.40 10.79 -2.62
N LEU A 357 -3.10 9.95 -3.39
CA LEU A 357 -3.02 9.97 -4.85
C LEU A 357 -3.48 11.30 -5.45
N GLU A 358 -4.63 11.83 -5.01
CA GLU A 358 -5.18 13.11 -5.48
C GLU A 358 -4.32 14.30 -5.02
N ALA A 359 -3.69 14.19 -3.86
CA ALA A 359 -2.78 15.22 -3.35
C ALA A 359 -1.46 15.34 -4.15
N GLY A 360 -1.14 14.36 -5.00
CA GLY A 360 0.09 14.35 -5.83
C GLY A 360 0.91 13.07 -5.71
N GLY A 361 0.59 12.18 -4.77
CA GLY A 361 1.25 10.89 -4.61
C GLY A 361 2.72 10.99 -4.21
N GLU A 362 3.57 10.24 -4.92
CA GLU A 362 5.00 10.17 -4.72
C GLU A 362 5.70 11.52 -4.83
N SER A 363 5.18 12.42 -5.67
CA SER A 363 5.73 13.76 -5.84
C SER A 363 5.70 14.58 -4.56
N LEU A 364 4.72 14.37 -3.67
CA LEU A 364 4.68 15.04 -2.37
C LEU A 364 5.83 14.61 -1.47
N ILE A 365 6.16 13.31 -1.49
CA ILE A 365 7.23 12.77 -0.67
C ILE A 365 8.59 13.20 -1.22
N PHE A 366 8.77 13.13 -2.55
CA PHE A 366 9.99 13.62 -3.19
C PHE A 366 10.20 15.12 -2.97
N ALA A 367 9.14 15.93 -3.09
CA ALA A 367 9.21 17.36 -2.79
C ALA A 367 9.60 17.59 -1.33
N ALA A 368 9.06 16.81 -0.38
CA ALA A 368 9.42 16.90 1.03
C ALA A 368 10.89 16.48 1.31
N MET A 369 11.39 15.46 0.60
CA MET A 369 12.79 15.03 0.69
C MET A 369 13.75 16.11 0.13
N GLU A 370 13.46 16.64 -1.06
CA GLU A 370 14.22 17.73 -1.68
C GLU A 370 14.25 18.98 -0.81
N ALA A 371 13.10 19.30 -0.23
CA ALA A 371 12.87 20.40 0.69
C ALA A 371 13.72 20.38 1.97
N ILE A 372 14.07 19.19 2.48
CA ILE A 372 14.90 19.01 3.67
C ILE A 372 16.39 19.15 3.30
N GLY A 373 16.73 18.88 2.03
CA GLY A 373 18.03 19.17 1.45
C GLY A 373 19.06 18.04 1.59
N GLY A 374 20.27 18.34 1.08
CA GLY A 374 21.38 17.40 0.92
C GLY A 374 21.97 16.85 2.22
N ASP A 375 21.64 17.46 3.37
CA ASP A 375 22.09 17.00 4.68
C ASP A 375 21.46 15.65 5.05
N TYR A 376 20.29 15.34 4.47
CA TYR A 376 19.52 14.13 4.76
C TYR A 376 19.30 13.24 3.54
N PHE A 377 18.95 13.83 2.39
CA PHE A 377 18.62 13.08 1.17
C PHE A 377 19.46 13.55 -0.02
N ARG A 378 20.00 12.61 -0.78
CA ARG A 378 20.61 12.86 -2.10
C ARG A 378 19.59 12.64 -3.22
N ILE A 379 19.86 13.26 -4.37
CA ILE A 379 19.05 13.04 -5.58
C ILE A 379 19.11 11.56 -5.95
N GLY A 380 17.94 10.92 -6.06
CA GLY A 380 17.80 9.50 -6.40
C GLY A 380 17.72 8.55 -5.20
N ASP A 381 17.83 9.07 -3.96
CA ASP A 381 17.65 8.23 -2.77
C ASP A 381 16.21 7.72 -2.65
N ARG A 382 16.08 6.51 -2.13
CA ARG A 382 14.80 5.92 -1.74
C ARG A 382 14.61 6.09 -0.23
N LEU A 383 13.39 6.43 0.21
CA LEU A 383 13.11 6.81 1.59
C LEU A 383 13.55 5.73 2.60
N ASP A 384 13.15 4.47 2.38
CA ASP A 384 13.52 3.32 3.22
C ASP A 384 15.02 3.01 3.25
N ALA A 385 15.78 3.39 2.22
CA ALA A 385 17.22 3.17 2.16
C ALA A 385 17.97 4.15 3.07
N VAL A 386 17.39 5.34 3.30
CA VAL A 386 17.99 6.39 4.14
C VAL A 386 17.55 6.27 5.60
N MET A 387 16.25 6.09 5.86
CA MET A 387 15.72 6.06 7.22
C MET A 387 15.41 4.65 7.76
N GLY A 388 15.59 3.61 6.96
CA GLY A 388 15.22 2.24 7.28
C GLY A 388 13.77 1.89 6.92
N ASP A 389 13.49 0.59 6.73
CA ASP A 389 12.18 0.10 6.27
C ASP A 389 11.05 0.40 7.27
N ALA A 390 11.25 0.15 8.57
CA ALA A 390 10.21 0.38 9.56
C ALA A 390 9.85 1.88 9.71
N PRO A 391 10.81 2.81 9.94
CA PRO A 391 10.49 4.24 10.03
C PRO A 391 9.88 4.82 8.76
N ALA A 392 10.32 4.37 7.57
CA ALA A 392 9.75 4.81 6.31
C ALA A 392 8.28 4.42 6.18
N ARG A 393 7.92 3.18 6.58
CA ARG A 393 6.52 2.73 6.56
C ARG A 393 5.65 3.51 7.54
N ASP A 394 6.14 3.75 8.76
CA ASP A 394 5.40 4.50 9.78
C ASP A 394 5.13 5.94 9.34
N PHE A 395 6.17 6.62 8.80
CA PHE A 395 6.02 7.93 8.18
C PHE A 395 4.98 7.91 7.04
N LEU A 396 5.04 6.92 6.15
CA LEU A 396 4.10 6.85 5.01
C LEU A 396 2.66 6.63 5.45
N VAL A 397 2.40 5.82 6.48
CA VAL A 397 1.06 5.64 7.03
C VAL A 397 0.53 6.98 7.56
N GLU A 398 1.34 7.74 8.31
CA GLU A 398 0.95 9.07 8.78
C GLU A 398 0.75 10.08 7.63
N ALA A 399 1.59 10.05 6.61
CA ALA A 399 1.45 10.92 5.43
C ALA A 399 0.18 10.61 4.63
N LEU A 400 -0.16 9.33 4.46
CA LEU A 400 -1.42 8.91 3.84
C LEU A 400 -2.62 9.31 4.70
N ALA A 401 -2.52 9.20 6.03
CA ALA A 401 -3.57 9.65 6.96
C ALA A 401 -3.81 11.17 6.83
N ALA A 402 -2.75 11.96 6.86
CA ALA A 402 -2.81 13.42 6.72
C ALA A 402 -3.42 13.83 5.38
N SER A 403 -3.00 13.17 4.29
CA SER A 403 -3.54 13.42 2.94
C SER A 403 -5.02 13.03 2.84
N SER A 404 -5.40 11.88 3.40
CA SER A 404 -6.79 11.39 3.40
C SER A 404 -7.72 12.36 4.14
N LEU A 405 -7.33 12.80 5.33
CA LEU A 405 -8.11 13.75 6.13
C LEU A 405 -8.21 15.12 5.45
N ALA A 406 -7.09 15.66 4.98
CA ALA A 406 -7.05 16.97 4.33
C ALA A 406 -7.91 17.01 3.06
N MET A 407 -7.87 15.95 2.24
CA MET A 407 -8.68 15.83 1.03
C MET A 407 -10.18 15.74 1.34
N GLN A 408 -10.59 14.97 2.34
CA GLN A 408 -11.99 14.94 2.78
C GLN A 408 -12.48 16.31 3.27
N GLN A 409 -11.59 17.08 3.90
CA GLN A 409 -11.87 18.44 4.37
C GLN A 409 -11.68 19.51 3.28
N HIS A 410 -11.44 19.11 2.02
CA HIS A 410 -11.24 20.01 0.88
C HIS A 410 -10.14 21.06 1.13
N GLN A 411 -9.09 20.67 1.86
CA GLN A 411 -7.94 21.54 2.13
C GLN A 411 -7.03 21.67 0.89
N PRO A 412 -6.34 22.81 0.73
CA PRO A 412 -5.41 22.99 -0.38
C PRO A 412 -4.20 22.07 -0.27
N VAL A 413 -3.69 21.60 -1.42
CA VAL A 413 -2.53 20.69 -1.51
C VAL A 413 -1.29 21.27 -0.82
N SER A 414 -1.09 22.59 -0.86
CA SER A 414 0.05 23.24 -0.19
C SER A 414 0.13 22.93 1.31
N ARG A 415 -1.02 22.89 2.00
CA ARG A 415 -1.08 22.53 3.42
C ARG A 415 -0.68 21.08 3.66
N ILE A 416 -1.00 20.18 2.73
CA ILE A 416 -0.60 18.78 2.79
C ILE A 416 0.91 18.68 2.62
N THR A 417 1.48 19.39 1.64
CA THR A 417 2.93 19.46 1.42
C THR A 417 3.68 19.91 2.67
N ASP A 418 3.25 21.00 3.31
CA ASP A 418 3.88 21.50 4.54
C ASP A 418 3.73 20.50 5.70
N THR A 419 2.57 19.86 5.83
CA THR A 419 2.34 18.84 6.86
C THR A 419 3.27 17.64 6.66
N ILE A 420 3.38 17.13 5.44
CA ILE A 420 4.27 16.01 5.11
C ILE A 420 5.73 16.37 5.38
N ARG A 421 6.15 17.60 5.04
CA ARG A 421 7.51 18.10 5.32
C ARG A 421 7.81 18.08 6.82
N LEU A 422 6.90 18.59 7.64
CA LEU A 422 7.03 18.57 9.10
C LEU A 422 7.04 17.15 9.68
N LEU A 423 6.17 16.27 9.17
CA LEU A 423 6.15 14.86 9.56
C LEU A 423 7.48 14.17 9.25
N LEU A 424 8.07 14.47 8.09
CA LEU A 424 9.33 13.87 7.66
C LEU A 424 10.49 14.35 8.53
N ILE A 425 10.60 15.65 8.80
CA ILE A 425 11.60 16.22 9.73
C ILE A 425 11.51 15.54 11.11
N ARG A 426 10.29 15.38 11.63
CA ARG A 426 10.05 14.76 12.93
C ARG A 426 10.45 13.28 12.96
N HIS A 427 10.17 12.52 11.89
CA HIS A 427 10.55 11.11 11.79
C HIS A 427 12.07 10.96 11.69
N ILE A 428 12.73 11.80 10.90
CA ILE A 428 14.18 11.85 10.80
C ILE A 428 14.83 12.22 12.15
N GLY A 429 14.29 13.22 12.85
CA GLY A 429 14.75 13.65 14.16
C GLY A 429 14.53 12.62 15.28
N ARG A 430 13.61 11.67 15.13
CA ARG A 430 13.36 10.63 16.15
C ARG A 430 14.31 9.42 16.04
N HIS A 431 14.98 9.23 14.91
CA HIS A 431 15.80 8.04 14.65
C HIS A 431 17.28 8.38 14.51
N HIS A 432 17.88 8.93 15.58
CA HIS A 432 19.31 9.24 15.65
C HIS A 432 20.18 7.97 15.69
N ASP A 433 20.40 7.32 14.55
CA ASP A 433 21.29 6.15 14.35
C ASP A 433 22.79 6.52 14.46
N GLU A 434 23.12 7.79 14.72
CA GLU A 434 24.51 8.26 14.66
C GLU A 434 25.37 7.82 15.84
N PHE A 435 24.78 7.79 17.03
CA PHE A 435 25.44 7.30 18.25
C PHE A 435 25.33 5.78 18.43
N ALA A 436 24.46 5.10 17.67
CA ALA A 436 24.25 3.67 17.81
C ALA A 436 25.52 2.86 17.49
N LEU A 437 26.22 3.19 16.40
CA LEU A 437 27.50 2.54 16.06
C LEU A 437 28.58 2.80 17.11
N LEU A 438 28.62 4.00 17.69
CA LEU A 438 29.58 4.36 18.75
C LEU A 438 29.27 3.61 20.05
N ALA A 439 28.00 3.49 20.42
CA ALA A 439 27.58 2.75 21.60
C ALA A 439 27.85 1.24 21.46
N GLU A 440 27.61 0.67 20.27
CA GLU A 440 27.96 -0.72 19.97
C GLU A 440 29.48 -0.94 20.05
N HIS A 441 30.28 -0.04 19.48
CA HIS A 441 31.76 -0.09 19.57
C HIS A 441 32.26 0.00 21.02
N ALA A 442 31.73 0.95 21.80
CA ALA A 442 32.07 1.10 23.21
C ALA A 442 31.70 -0.14 24.05
N SER A 443 30.69 -0.91 23.63
CA SER A 443 30.35 -2.19 24.29
C SER A 443 31.44 -3.26 24.09
N PHE A 444 32.10 -3.30 22.93
CA PHE A 444 33.25 -4.19 22.71
C PHE A 444 34.45 -3.74 23.53
N CYS A 445 34.74 -2.44 23.59
CA CYS A 445 35.78 -1.89 24.48
C CYS A 445 35.52 -2.27 25.95
N HIS A 446 34.27 -2.16 26.40
CA HIS A 446 33.86 -2.55 27.74
C HIS A 446 34.08 -4.04 28.01
N ALA A 447 33.66 -4.91 27.08
CA ALA A 447 33.85 -6.36 27.20
C ALA A 447 35.34 -6.75 27.24
N LEU A 448 36.19 -6.07 26.46
CA LEU A 448 37.65 -6.25 26.48
C LEU A 448 38.23 -5.87 27.85
N ALA A 449 37.92 -4.67 28.36
CA ALA A 449 38.42 -4.21 29.65
C ALA A 449 37.93 -5.08 30.82
N GLU A 450 36.66 -5.51 30.79
CA GLU A 450 36.09 -6.42 31.78
C GLU A 450 36.81 -7.77 31.75
N GLY A 451 37.04 -8.31 30.54
CA GLY A 451 37.76 -9.56 30.35
C GLY A 451 39.17 -9.53 30.93
N ILE A 452 39.91 -8.43 30.77
CA ILE A 452 41.27 -8.27 31.32
C ILE A 452 41.23 -8.14 32.85
N ARG A 453 40.34 -7.30 33.40
CA ARG A 453 40.17 -7.15 34.84
C ARG A 453 39.85 -8.49 35.49
N ASP A 454 38.89 -9.22 34.93
CA ASP A 454 38.49 -10.54 35.42
C ASP A 454 39.65 -11.54 35.33
N ALA A 455 40.42 -11.51 34.23
CA ALA A 455 41.56 -12.40 34.07
C ALA A 455 42.62 -12.20 35.15
N ILE A 456 42.96 -10.95 35.49
CA ILE A 456 43.89 -10.65 36.59
C ILE A 456 43.30 -11.09 37.94
N ALA A 457 42.01 -10.82 38.18
CA ALA A 457 41.35 -11.20 39.43
C ALA A 457 41.32 -12.72 39.66
N HIS A 458 41.23 -13.51 38.58
CA HIS A 458 41.24 -14.97 38.62
C HIS A 458 42.64 -15.58 38.47
N GLY A 459 43.70 -14.78 38.37
CA GLY A 459 45.08 -15.26 38.29
C GLY A 459 45.47 -15.88 36.94
N HIS A 460 44.87 -15.43 35.84
CA HIS A 460 45.11 -15.99 34.50
C HIS A 460 46.56 -15.80 34.01
N GLU A 461 47.33 -14.89 34.60
CA GLU A 461 48.76 -14.76 34.34
C GLU A 461 49.55 -16.03 34.69
N GLY A 462 48.99 -16.91 35.54
CA GLY A 462 49.55 -18.23 35.86
C GLY A 462 48.96 -19.38 35.04
N SER A 463 48.03 -19.12 34.12
CA SER A 463 47.33 -20.15 33.35
C SER A 463 47.39 -19.86 31.85
N ALA A 464 48.36 -20.48 31.16
CA ALA A 464 48.56 -20.32 29.71
C ALA A 464 47.28 -20.55 28.90
N ASN A 465 46.52 -21.60 29.23
CA ASN A 465 45.28 -21.94 28.54
C ASN A 465 44.20 -20.84 28.71
N ASP A 466 44.03 -20.31 29.93
CA ASP A 466 42.96 -19.33 30.19
C ASP A 466 43.33 -17.95 29.64
N ALA A 467 44.61 -17.58 29.68
CA ALA A 467 45.12 -16.36 29.05
C ALA A 467 45.07 -16.42 27.51
N GLU A 468 45.41 -17.56 26.90
CA GLU A 468 45.31 -17.76 25.44
C GLU A 468 43.84 -17.70 24.98
N ASN A 469 42.91 -18.29 25.75
CA ASN A 469 41.48 -18.20 25.46
C ASN A 469 40.95 -16.76 25.56
N LEU A 470 41.42 -15.97 26.53
CA LEU A 470 41.10 -14.55 26.61
C LEU A 470 41.64 -13.80 25.38
N ALA A 471 42.90 -13.99 25.01
CA ALA A 471 43.51 -13.32 23.86
C ALA A 471 42.76 -13.64 22.56
N LYS A 472 42.38 -14.91 22.31
CA LYS A 472 41.55 -15.29 21.16
C LYS A 472 40.20 -14.60 21.15
N ARG A 473 39.55 -14.47 22.32
CA ARG A 473 38.27 -13.78 22.47
C ARG A 473 38.43 -12.27 22.25
N ALA A 474 39.50 -11.68 22.79
CA ALA A 474 39.83 -10.28 22.62
C ALA A 474 40.03 -9.95 21.13
N LYS A 475 40.80 -10.77 20.40
CA LYS A 475 40.97 -10.62 18.95
C LYS A 475 39.67 -10.77 18.17
N ALA A 476 38.74 -11.60 18.64
CA ALA A 476 37.43 -11.72 18.00
C ALA A 476 36.57 -10.45 18.22
N TRP A 477 36.64 -9.83 19.40
CA TRP A 477 35.93 -8.59 19.70
C TRP A 477 36.53 -7.37 19.00
N GLU A 478 37.86 -7.23 18.96
CA GLU A 478 38.53 -6.19 18.17
C GLU A 478 38.12 -6.25 16.70
N ARG A 479 38.10 -7.43 16.08
CA ARG A 479 37.58 -7.59 14.71
C ARG A 479 36.13 -7.15 14.54
N GLN A 480 35.27 -7.30 15.55
CA GLN A 480 33.90 -6.80 15.48
C GLN A 480 33.86 -5.26 15.60
N ALA A 481 34.70 -4.68 16.45
CA ALA A 481 34.87 -3.23 16.57
C ALA A 481 35.33 -2.60 15.24
N ASP A 482 36.32 -3.21 14.60
CA ASP A 482 36.84 -2.88 13.26
C ASP A 482 35.73 -2.82 12.19
N LEU A 483 34.82 -3.80 12.21
CA LEU A 483 33.69 -3.85 11.28
C LEU A 483 32.75 -2.65 11.47
N LEU A 484 32.60 -2.14 12.70
CA LEU A 484 31.79 -0.95 12.97
C LEU A 484 32.46 0.32 12.42
N VAL A 485 33.80 0.42 12.53
CA VAL A 485 34.57 1.50 11.88
C VAL A 485 34.37 1.48 10.37
N MET A 486 34.44 0.30 9.74
CA MET A 486 34.19 0.15 8.30
C MET A 486 32.75 0.53 7.91
N ARG A 487 31.75 0.16 8.71
CA ARG A 487 30.36 0.60 8.50
C ARG A 487 30.24 2.12 8.60
N SER A 488 30.87 2.74 9.59
CA SER A 488 30.87 4.19 9.75
C SER A 488 31.55 4.91 8.59
N ARG A 489 32.66 4.36 8.06
CA ARG A 489 33.32 4.85 6.84
C ARG A 489 32.38 4.83 5.64
N ALA A 490 31.70 3.71 5.40
CA ALA A 490 30.74 3.58 4.32
C ALA A 490 29.55 4.56 4.46
N ARG A 491 29.09 4.83 5.69
CA ARG A 491 28.07 5.87 5.96
C ARG A 491 28.59 7.27 5.64
N ALA A 492 29.81 7.60 6.02
CA ALA A 492 30.44 8.91 5.74
C ALA A 492 30.73 9.16 4.27
N GLU A 493 31.08 8.14 3.48
CA GLU A 493 31.19 8.26 2.01
C GLU A 493 29.83 8.59 1.37
N ARG A 494 28.76 8.02 1.91
CA ARG A 494 27.38 8.23 1.45
C ARG A 494 26.73 9.50 1.97
N ASN A 495 27.18 10.08 3.09
CA ASN A 495 26.65 11.33 3.61
C ASN A 495 27.70 12.04 4.49
N ALA A 496 28.04 13.29 4.13
CA ALA A 496 29.06 14.10 4.80
C ALA A 496 28.72 14.40 6.27
N ARG A 497 27.45 14.34 6.66
CA ARG A 497 26.99 14.50 8.05
C ARG A 497 27.62 13.45 9.00
N TRP A 498 27.96 12.27 8.50
CA TRP A 498 28.59 11.22 9.30
C TRP A 498 30.10 11.43 9.50
N LEU A 499 30.70 12.47 8.89
CA LEU A 499 32.14 12.70 8.98
C LEU A 499 32.65 12.93 10.41
N PRO A 500 31.97 13.69 11.29
CA PRO A 500 32.36 13.81 12.70
C PRO A 500 32.30 12.46 13.44
N PHE A 501 31.25 11.68 13.21
CA PHE A 501 31.07 10.35 13.83
C PHE A 501 32.10 9.33 13.34
N LYS A 502 32.44 9.35 12.03
CA LYS A 502 33.55 8.57 11.47
C LYS A 502 34.86 8.92 12.17
N ARG A 503 35.21 10.20 12.27
CA ARG A 503 36.45 10.63 12.95
C ARG A 503 36.47 10.24 14.42
N LEU A 504 35.30 10.21 15.06
CA LEU A 504 35.16 9.81 16.45
C LEU A 504 35.39 8.30 16.63
N ILE A 505 34.68 7.46 15.86
CA ILE A 505 34.83 6.00 15.97
C ILE A 505 36.21 5.53 15.53
N GLU A 506 36.82 6.15 14.52
CA GLU A 506 38.21 5.85 14.11
C GLU A 506 39.22 6.14 15.22
N ARG A 507 38.93 7.11 16.10
CA ARG A 507 39.78 7.39 17.26
C ARG A 507 39.46 6.49 18.45
N ALA A 508 38.18 6.16 18.64
CA ALA A 508 37.77 5.23 19.69
C ALA A 508 38.33 3.82 19.45
N ASP A 509 38.59 3.44 18.20
CA ASP A 509 39.14 2.14 17.84
C ASP A 509 40.50 1.84 18.46
N ASP A 510 41.34 2.88 18.64
CA ASP A 510 42.63 2.74 19.33
C ASP A 510 42.46 2.23 20.80
N ILE A 511 41.26 2.36 21.40
CA ILE A 511 40.94 1.78 22.72
C ILE A 511 40.85 0.25 22.62
N ALA A 512 40.12 -0.25 21.62
CA ALA A 512 39.95 -1.68 21.40
C ALA A 512 41.31 -2.34 21.07
N ASP A 513 42.13 -1.67 20.25
CA ASP A 513 43.49 -2.12 19.92
C ASP A 513 44.38 -2.22 21.16
N ALA A 514 44.39 -1.18 22.00
CA ALA A 514 45.21 -1.17 23.22
C ALA A 514 44.79 -2.25 24.22
N LEU A 515 43.48 -2.49 24.38
CA LEU A 515 42.96 -3.54 25.26
C LEU A 515 43.18 -4.95 24.67
N GLU A 516 43.10 -5.11 23.36
CA GLU A 516 43.44 -6.38 22.71
C GLU A 516 44.92 -6.72 22.89
N GLU A 517 45.80 -5.73 22.70
CA GLU A 517 47.24 -5.87 22.93
C GLU A 517 47.53 -6.25 24.38
N ALA A 518 46.87 -5.62 25.36
CA ALA A 518 46.99 -6.01 26.77
C ALA A 518 46.57 -7.48 27.01
N ALA A 519 45.48 -7.95 26.39
CA ALA A 519 45.07 -9.34 26.49
C ALA A 519 46.08 -10.31 25.83
N PHE A 520 46.68 -9.92 24.72
CA PHE A 520 47.75 -10.67 24.06
C PHE A 520 49.02 -10.74 24.94
N LEU A 521 49.47 -9.61 25.48
CA LEU A 521 50.62 -9.54 26.40
C LEU A 521 50.40 -10.41 27.64
N LEU A 522 49.17 -10.46 28.18
CA LEU A 522 48.83 -11.36 29.29
C LEU A 522 49.00 -12.85 28.92
N SER A 523 48.67 -13.22 27.68
CA SER A 523 48.91 -14.58 27.19
C SER A 523 50.40 -14.91 27.07
N LEU A 524 51.23 -13.97 26.62
CA LEU A 524 52.69 -14.15 26.57
C LEU A 524 53.30 -14.25 27.96
N ILE A 525 52.79 -13.47 28.92
CA ILE A 525 53.15 -13.60 30.33
C ILE A 525 52.85 -15.05 30.74
N ALA A 526 51.65 -15.56 30.54
CA ALA A 526 51.26 -16.90 31.00
C ALA A 526 52.03 -18.10 30.37
N GLU A 527 52.79 -17.93 29.28
CA GLU A 527 53.52 -19.01 28.57
C GLU A 527 54.82 -19.52 29.26
N ASN A 528 54.93 -19.45 30.59
CA ASN A 528 56.04 -20.02 31.40
C ASN A 528 57.45 -19.46 31.10
N HIS A 529 57.56 -18.24 30.55
CA HIS A 529 58.84 -17.55 30.31
C HIS A 529 59.19 -16.48 31.36
N HIS A 530 58.47 -16.42 32.47
CA HIS A 530 58.53 -15.34 33.46
C HIS A 530 58.51 -15.90 34.91
N LYS A 531 58.90 -15.09 35.88
CA LYS A 531 58.65 -15.36 37.32
C LYS A 531 57.25 -14.87 37.67
N GLU A 532 56.48 -15.66 38.43
CA GLU A 532 55.14 -15.27 38.88
C GLU A 532 55.15 -13.87 39.50
N TRP A 533 54.10 -13.08 39.23
CA TRP A 533 53.96 -11.75 39.82
C TRP A 533 53.90 -11.82 41.35
N PRO A 534 54.80 -11.09 42.04
CA PRO A 534 54.67 -10.85 43.47
C PRO A 534 53.32 -10.19 43.79
N VAL A 535 52.83 -10.40 45.01
CA VAL A 535 51.51 -9.93 45.45
C VAL A 535 51.36 -8.42 45.24
N GLU A 536 52.41 -7.64 45.48
CA GLU A 536 52.45 -6.19 45.30
C GLU A 536 52.29 -5.77 43.84
N VAL A 537 52.89 -6.52 42.91
CA VAL A 537 52.79 -6.26 41.46
C VAL A 537 51.39 -6.65 40.97
N ARG A 538 50.89 -7.83 41.36
CA ARG A 538 49.54 -8.30 41.00
C ARG A 538 48.47 -7.31 41.50
N GLN A 539 48.58 -6.82 42.73
CA GLN A 539 47.66 -5.82 43.27
C GLN A 539 47.70 -4.51 42.49
N GLY A 540 48.89 -4.03 42.11
CA GLY A 540 49.02 -2.85 41.26
C GLY A 540 48.40 -3.03 39.88
N MET A 541 48.64 -4.17 39.23
CA MET A 541 48.03 -4.51 37.92
C MET A 541 46.50 -4.60 38.02
N GLN A 542 45.99 -5.22 39.09
CA GLN A 542 44.56 -5.33 39.33
C GLN A 542 43.92 -3.95 39.51
N GLN A 543 44.52 -3.08 40.32
CA GLN A 543 44.02 -1.70 40.52
C GLN A 543 44.02 -0.90 39.22
N LEU A 544 45.06 -1.06 38.40
CA LEU A 544 45.12 -0.42 37.08
C LEU A 544 44.00 -0.92 36.17
N ALA A 545 43.83 -2.25 36.03
CA ALA A 545 42.79 -2.83 35.19
C ALA A 545 41.37 -2.48 35.68
N GLU A 546 41.14 -2.41 37.00
CA GLU A 546 39.88 -1.94 37.58
C GLU A 546 39.59 -0.48 37.20
N LYS A 547 40.60 0.40 37.22
CA LYS A 547 40.43 1.80 36.79
C LYS A 547 40.21 1.96 35.29
N VAL A 548 40.86 1.15 34.46
CA VAL A 548 40.59 1.12 33.02
C VAL A 548 39.14 0.68 32.72
N LEU A 549 38.64 -0.33 33.45
CA LEU A 549 37.25 -0.78 33.33
C LEU A 549 36.27 0.32 33.77
N GLU A 550 36.50 0.98 34.90
CA GLU A 550 35.70 2.12 35.35
C GLU A 550 35.67 3.25 34.30
N ALA A 551 36.82 3.58 33.71
CA ALA A 551 36.92 4.60 32.67
C ALA A 551 36.13 4.23 31.42
N THR A 552 36.16 2.95 31.03
CA THR A 552 35.42 2.45 29.86
C THR A 552 33.91 2.41 30.12
N GLN A 553 33.48 2.07 31.33
CA GLN A 553 32.09 2.18 31.74
C GLN A 553 31.60 3.64 31.70
N ASP A 554 32.42 4.59 32.14
CA ASP A 554 32.07 6.00 32.08
C ASP A 554 32.07 6.54 30.64
N HIS A 555 32.89 5.99 29.74
CA HIS A 555 32.80 6.25 28.30
C HIS A 555 31.48 5.75 27.69
N VAL A 556 31.03 4.54 28.03
CA VAL A 556 29.71 4.02 27.61
C VAL A 556 28.58 4.93 28.12
N LYS A 557 28.63 5.34 29.39
CA LYS A 557 27.65 6.28 29.97
C LYS A 557 27.68 7.63 29.27
N LEU A 558 28.88 8.14 28.96
CA LEU A 558 29.06 9.42 28.27
C LEU A 558 28.38 9.41 26.90
N LEU A 559 28.56 8.34 26.12
CA LEU A 559 27.91 8.16 24.82
C LEU A 559 26.39 8.03 24.94
N ALA A 560 25.90 7.31 25.96
CA ALA A 560 24.47 7.16 26.21
C ALA A 560 23.81 8.52 26.48
N ILE A 561 24.40 9.33 27.37
CA ILE A 561 23.91 10.68 27.67
C ILE A 561 24.04 11.58 26.45
N ALA A 562 25.18 11.56 25.74
CA ALA A 562 25.39 12.36 24.53
C ALA A 562 24.36 12.07 23.43
N SER A 563 23.88 10.83 23.34
CA SER A 563 22.89 10.43 22.35
C SER A 563 21.50 11.01 22.59
N THR A 564 21.19 11.40 23.83
CA THR A 564 19.90 11.97 24.23
C THR A 564 19.92 13.49 24.36
N LEU A 565 21.10 14.13 24.29
CA LEU A 565 21.24 15.59 24.33
C LEU A 565 20.69 16.24 23.05
N GLY A 566 19.77 17.19 23.22
CA GLY A 566 19.18 17.98 22.14
C GLY A 566 18.47 19.25 22.64
N GLU A 567 17.77 19.96 21.74
CA GLU A 567 17.10 21.24 22.06
C GLU A 567 16.05 21.17 23.19
N GLY A 568 15.60 19.97 23.55
CA GLY A 568 14.64 19.72 24.63
C GLY A 568 15.24 19.17 25.93
N SER A 569 16.56 19.02 26.03
CA SER A 569 17.23 18.49 27.22
C SER A 569 17.19 19.49 28.38
N ASP A 570 17.00 18.99 29.59
CA ASP A 570 16.91 19.83 30.79
C ASP A 570 18.28 20.10 31.42
N ALA A 571 18.34 20.97 32.43
CA ALA A 571 19.60 21.32 33.09
C ALA A 571 20.27 20.11 33.80
N SER A 572 19.48 19.11 34.21
CA SER A 572 19.99 17.89 34.85
C SER A 572 20.76 17.04 33.85
N ASP A 573 20.24 16.88 32.63
CA ASP A 573 20.91 16.12 31.56
C ASP A 573 22.30 16.71 31.23
N HIS A 574 22.41 18.05 31.26
CA HIS A 574 23.67 18.76 31.01
C HIS A 574 24.66 18.60 32.18
N GLU A 575 24.18 18.70 33.43
CA GLU A 575 25.02 18.47 34.61
C GLU A 575 25.57 17.03 34.64
N ASP A 576 24.74 16.04 34.34
CA ASP A 576 25.14 14.63 34.26
C ASP A 576 26.20 14.40 33.18
N PHE A 577 26.03 15.01 32.00
CA PHE A 577 27.01 14.93 30.91
C PHE A 577 28.38 15.49 31.31
N ILE A 578 28.40 16.65 31.96
CA ILE A 578 29.63 17.28 32.45
C ILE A 578 30.27 16.44 33.56
N ALA A 579 29.47 15.94 34.51
CA ALA A 579 29.97 15.11 35.60
C ALA A 579 30.62 13.82 35.10
N VAL A 580 30.02 13.13 34.12
CA VAL A 580 30.61 11.92 33.52
C VAL A 580 31.87 12.24 32.73
N SER A 581 31.87 13.34 31.97
CA SER A 581 33.07 13.80 31.24
C SER A 581 34.27 14.01 32.17
N TRP A 582 34.06 14.64 33.33
CA TRP A 582 35.08 14.85 34.35
C TRP A 582 35.57 13.55 34.99
N ARG A 583 34.71 12.53 35.12
CA ARG A 583 35.13 11.23 35.65
C ARG A 583 36.09 10.50 34.71
N VAL A 584 35.87 10.56 33.40
CA VAL A 584 36.82 10.00 32.41
C VAL A 584 38.17 10.70 32.49
N LEU A 585 38.17 12.03 32.61
CA LEU A 585 39.36 12.86 32.85
C LEU A 585 40.13 12.44 34.10
N ASN A 586 39.44 12.30 35.23
CA ASN A 586 40.08 11.92 36.49
C ASN A 586 40.61 10.48 36.45
N ALA A 587 39.99 9.60 35.66
CA ALA A 587 40.43 8.21 35.54
C ALA A 587 41.76 8.08 34.80
N GLU A 588 42.02 8.88 33.76
CA GLU A 588 43.32 8.92 33.07
C GLU A 588 44.43 9.34 34.05
N GLN A 589 44.26 10.44 34.78
CA GLN A 589 45.24 10.90 35.77
C GLN A 589 45.53 9.84 36.85
N GLN A 590 44.51 9.09 37.26
CA GLN A 590 44.67 8.00 38.22
C GLN A 590 45.42 6.81 37.62
N CYS A 591 45.12 6.42 36.38
CA CYS A 591 45.82 5.33 35.68
C CYS A 591 47.29 5.66 35.44
N ASP A 592 47.59 6.90 35.10
CA ASP A 592 48.94 7.44 34.91
C ASP A 592 49.77 7.36 36.22
N GLN A 593 49.15 7.68 37.36
CA GLN A 593 49.76 7.47 38.68
C GLN A 593 49.92 5.98 39.04
N LEU A 594 48.90 5.16 38.80
CA LEU A 594 48.95 3.71 39.04
C LEU A 594 50.03 3.03 38.20
N LEU A 595 50.21 3.44 36.94
CA LEU A 595 51.30 2.96 36.08
C LEU A 595 52.67 3.25 36.68
N ARG A 596 52.87 4.46 37.22
CA ARG A 596 54.12 4.83 37.92
C ARG A 596 54.34 3.97 39.16
N ASP A 597 53.30 3.69 39.92
CA ASP A 597 53.37 2.84 41.10
C ASP A 597 53.66 1.38 40.74
N VAL A 598 52.99 0.83 39.71
CA VAL A 598 53.28 -0.49 39.14
C VAL A 598 54.74 -0.58 38.70
N ARG A 599 55.25 0.39 37.95
CA ARG A 599 56.67 0.43 37.52
C ARG A 599 57.64 0.44 38.70
N ARG A 600 57.33 1.17 39.79
CA ARG A 600 58.13 1.13 41.03
C ARG A 600 58.11 -0.25 41.67
N GLN A 601 56.95 -0.92 41.71
CA GLN A 601 56.85 -2.26 42.27
C GLN A 601 57.58 -3.30 41.42
N LEU A 602 57.48 -3.19 40.10
CA LEU A 602 58.20 -4.07 39.18
C LEU A 602 59.71 -3.99 39.40
N VAL A 603 60.30 -2.78 39.43
CA VAL A 603 61.75 -2.61 39.64
C VAL A 603 62.22 -3.10 41.02
N ARG A 604 61.35 -3.04 42.04
CA ARG A 604 61.70 -3.47 43.41
C ARG A 604 61.63 -4.97 43.60
N ASN A 605 60.68 -5.63 42.94
CA ASN A 605 60.30 -7.01 43.26
C ASN A 605 60.59 -8.01 42.13
N ILE A 606 60.94 -7.54 40.92
CA ILE A 606 61.30 -8.37 39.77
C ILE A 606 62.77 -8.14 39.41
N ASP A 607 63.53 -9.22 39.30
CA ASP A 607 64.96 -9.24 38.96
C ASP A 607 65.25 -9.82 37.56
N ASP A 608 64.25 -10.37 36.87
CA ASP A 608 64.40 -10.89 35.51
C ASP A 608 63.83 -9.91 34.45
N ALA A 609 64.56 -9.81 33.33
CA ALA A 609 64.26 -8.83 32.29
C ALA A 609 62.98 -9.14 31.50
N ALA A 610 62.61 -10.41 31.35
CA ALA A 610 61.46 -10.81 30.55
C ALA A 610 60.16 -10.45 31.26
N THR A 611 60.02 -10.82 32.54
CA THR A 611 58.89 -10.43 33.39
C THR A 611 58.80 -8.93 33.50
N LEU A 612 59.92 -8.23 33.73
CA LEU A 612 59.93 -6.77 33.85
C LEU A 612 59.44 -6.08 32.58
N ASN A 613 59.89 -6.53 31.40
CA ASN A 613 59.52 -5.96 30.12
C ASN A 613 58.04 -6.24 29.77
N LEU A 614 57.62 -7.50 29.75
CA LEU A 614 56.23 -7.87 29.42
C LEU A 614 55.21 -7.24 30.38
N SER A 615 55.53 -7.17 31.68
CA SER A 615 54.64 -6.55 32.67
C SER A 615 54.59 -5.03 32.50
N THR A 616 55.70 -4.39 32.11
CA THR A 616 55.72 -2.94 31.84
C THR A 616 54.90 -2.62 30.59
N ASP A 617 55.03 -3.42 29.54
CA ASP A 617 54.30 -3.24 28.29
C ASP A 617 52.80 -3.52 28.49
N PHE A 618 52.45 -4.55 29.27
CA PHE A 618 51.06 -4.82 29.65
C PHE A 618 50.42 -3.63 30.39
N ALA A 619 51.12 -3.08 31.40
CA ALA A 619 50.64 -1.92 32.12
C ALA A 619 50.56 -0.66 31.25
N ALA A 620 51.49 -0.49 30.30
CA ALA A 620 51.48 0.61 29.35
C ALA A 620 50.33 0.48 28.33
N ALA A 621 49.98 -0.72 27.88
CA ALA A 621 48.83 -0.94 27.01
C ALA A 621 47.50 -0.60 27.70
N LEU A 622 47.37 -0.94 28.99
CA LEU A 622 46.23 -0.54 29.82
C LEU A 622 46.10 0.97 29.98
N GLU A 623 47.21 1.67 30.22
CA GLU A 623 47.21 3.13 30.35
C GLU A 623 46.98 3.85 29.00
N LEU A 624 47.52 3.32 27.90
CA LEU A 624 47.23 3.81 26.55
C LEU A 624 45.73 3.78 26.24
N ALA A 625 45.01 2.75 26.66
CA ALA A 625 43.56 2.69 26.50
C ALA A 625 42.87 3.89 27.19
N THR A 626 43.35 4.31 28.37
CA THR A 626 42.80 5.46 29.10
C THR A 626 43.15 6.81 28.47
N ASP A 627 44.33 6.95 27.88
CA ASP A 627 44.71 8.13 27.08
C ASP A 627 43.78 8.31 25.88
N VAL A 628 43.49 7.21 25.19
CA VAL A 628 42.58 7.23 24.05
C VAL A 628 41.14 7.50 24.50
N LEU A 629 40.70 6.93 25.63
CA LEU A 629 39.39 7.22 26.24
C LEU A 629 39.25 8.72 26.53
N LEU A 630 40.28 9.35 27.10
CA LEU A 630 40.32 10.79 27.36
C LEU A 630 40.20 11.59 26.05
N ALA A 631 41.03 11.28 25.06
CA ALA A 631 40.99 11.94 23.75
C ALA A 631 39.62 11.81 23.07
N THR A 632 38.98 10.64 23.22
CA THR A 632 37.66 10.34 22.67
C THR A 632 36.56 11.10 23.42
N ALA A 633 36.66 11.22 24.76
CA ALA A 633 35.73 12.00 25.58
C ALA A 633 35.72 13.48 25.20
N TYR A 634 36.88 14.08 24.93
CA TYR A 634 36.95 15.46 24.41
C TYR A 634 36.20 15.61 23.08
N ARG A 635 36.38 14.67 22.15
CA ARG A 635 35.67 14.71 20.86
C ARG A 635 34.17 14.50 21.00
N ILE A 636 33.72 13.66 21.93
CA ILE A 636 32.29 13.50 22.24
C ILE A 636 31.72 14.82 22.77
N ARG A 637 32.46 15.49 23.64
CA ARG A 637 32.08 16.80 24.18
C ARG A 637 31.94 17.86 23.10
N ASP A 638 32.93 17.97 22.22
CA ASP A 638 32.89 18.93 21.11
C ASP A 638 31.72 18.62 20.16
N LEU A 639 31.49 17.34 19.87
CA LEU A 639 30.36 16.88 19.07
C LEU A 639 29.03 17.22 19.73
N ALA A 640 28.85 16.94 21.02
CA ALA A 640 27.64 17.24 21.76
C ALA A 640 27.33 18.75 21.79
N PHE A 641 28.33 19.59 22.07
CA PHE A 641 28.15 21.05 22.07
C PHE A 641 27.83 21.61 20.68
N SER A 642 28.47 21.10 19.63
CA SER A 642 28.15 21.50 18.26
C SER A 642 26.69 21.23 17.88
N ARG A 643 26.05 20.21 18.48
CA ARG A 643 24.64 19.88 18.24
C ARG A 643 23.66 20.75 19.03
N LEU A 644 24.10 21.33 20.14
CA LEU A 644 23.31 22.25 20.97
C LEU A 644 23.34 23.70 20.47
N GLY A 645 24.02 23.97 19.34
CA GLY A 645 24.11 25.32 18.75
C GLY A 645 25.00 26.29 19.52
N THR A 646 25.73 25.81 20.53
CA THR A 646 26.75 26.56 21.26
C THR A 646 28.10 26.27 20.62
N GLU A 647 28.67 27.24 19.88
CA GLU A 647 30.10 27.18 19.53
C GLU A 647 30.90 27.11 20.84
N ALA A 648 31.77 26.09 20.95
CA ALA A 648 32.65 25.86 22.10
C ALA A 648 33.79 26.87 22.17
#